data_AF-A0A368F511-F1
#
_entry.id   AF-A0A368F511-F1
#
_cell.length_a   1.000
_cell.length_b   1.000
_cell.length_c   1.000
_cell.angle_alpha   90.00
_cell.angle_beta   90.00
_cell.angle_gamma   90.00
#
_symmetry.space_group_name_H-M   'P 1'
#
loop_
_entity.id
_entity.type
_entity.pdbx_description
1 polymer ?
#
loop_
_entity_poly.entity_id
_entity_poly.type
_entity_poly.pdbx_seq_one_letter_code
_entity_poly.pdbx_strand_id
1 'polypeptide(L)'
;MTFSDTTALVLALHPTIVRRSGSAISLRSFEQGAHWQRRMDAALSRAVAAAARYVADSNSDNTAVFEDSLKVYCSQNIHETFQCVFNVLIMGDSDCLMTRHIASDLLRRLVVSETQTISSVPVITSTGKDVMNYSFFNRCIQQTAELLVVLDPRLEETVKVYDVLLAFCSLPQLCSPVCAAILRYAPTEARLTTPLLAIASTASISIEDAVQPEIPLKALRLLTYLVKEKLDSGESIGEMVMNEQLLALIDAAVKTSVETSKPEVIYQCRRITEGLRLAEVCTADEELRTGLLNVTTAALCAHISESQLITNPVVVFMEKPPSQRTERIAEWSIYGVAVVLELLRLLAALKDFSKLHKDQYWRSLKDPRLVSFLAYAVCYGDHEMVHNALVLYTHCSQLHAFPSRWLGDLIASCSQSKQSLHESRVTTPNTSNEMRSGEPMDIAPPLATISPGKNTKENDILVDDLLKKIRDGFSVKDAKMSDVLAAYEKKILVLERRERELELLVSAKDQALAQSEKLRMQFRGGNNDVDLSRIRSLVADCESLREKLDITNKQLDLTQQLLEEKTAAMQADLAQMTRERNDLASEIEQERELAVAANKLADDLKKKLEITSAALVERQNEVSSLIVEKTNLTELLNKANSDLSTLQNLHATEVQRLNADILLRNDTIDKLSREAEEMQAKYSAKEQECDNYLKELDSLRCHGQKTQADLERMKKLRDEMRKLTEGFDLS
;
A
#
# COMPACT_ATOMS: atom_id res chain seq x y z
N MET A 1 -10.83 35.12 -40.18
CA MET A 1 -10.66 35.63 -38.79
C MET A 1 -11.92 36.38 -38.43
N THR A 2 -12.84 35.68 -37.78
CA THR A 2 -14.20 36.15 -37.45
C THR A 2 -14.31 36.42 -35.96
N PHE A 3 -15.24 37.30 -35.61
CA PHE A 3 -15.60 37.90 -34.31
C PHE A 3 -15.68 37.01 -33.03
N SER A 4 -15.27 35.74 -33.03
CA SER A 4 -15.40 34.82 -31.89
C SER A 4 -14.24 34.86 -30.90
N ASP A 5 -13.04 35.24 -31.32
CA ASP A 5 -11.84 35.14 -30.47
C ASP A 5 -11.69 36.34 -29.51
N THR A 6 -12.32 37.46 -29.82
CA THR A 6 -12.34 38.65 -28.96
C THR A 6 -13.25 38.51 -27.75
N THR A 7 -14.31 37.69 -27.80
CA THR A 7 -15.20 37.48 -26.64
C THR A 7 -14.55 36.63 -25.55
N ALA A 8 -13.72 35.66 -25.93
CA ALA A 8 -12.93 34.85 -25.00
C ALA A 8 -11.84 35.69 -24.31
N LEU A 9 -11.20 36.61 -25.05
CA LEU A 9 -10.21 37.53 -24.50
C LEU A 9 -10.82 38.58 -23.57
N VAL A 10 -12.03 39.08 -23.88
CA VAL A 10 -12.75 40.08 -23.06
C VAL A 10 -13.27 39.47 -21.76
N LEU A 11 -13.68 38.20 -21.74
CA LEU A 11 -14.05 37.49 -20.51
C LEU A 11 -12.84 37.11 -19.64
N ALA A 12 -11.66 36.90 -20.24
CA ALA A 12 -10.41 36.68 -19.51
C ALA A 12 -9.80 37.98 -18.93
N LEU A 13 -10.08 39.14 -19.53
CA LEU A 13 -9.58 40.46 -19.08
C LEU A 13 -10.51 41.17 -18.08
N HIS A 14 -11.76 40.73 -17.91
CA HIS A 14 -12.73 41.39 -17.03
C HIS A 14 -12.38 41.31 -15.53
N PRO A 15 -11.80 40.23 -14.97
CA PRO A 15 -11.38 40.19 -13.56
C PRO A 15 -10.25 41.18 -13.25
N THR A 16 -9.44 41.54 -14.24
CA THR A 16 -8.30 42.46 -14.10
C THR A 16 -8.75 43.92 -14.03
N ILE A 17 -9.91 44.26 -14.61
CA ILE A 17 -10.46 45.63 -14.62
C ILE A 17 -11.26 45.93 -13.33
N VAL A 18 -11.90 44.92 -12.73
CA VAL A 18 -12.66 45.08 -11.47
C VAL A 18 -11.74 45.39 -10.28
N ARG A 19 -10.42 45.18 -10.39
CA ARG A 19 -9.44 45.50 -9.36
C ARG A 19 -9.13 47.00 -9.20
N ARG A 20 -9.60 47.89 -10.11
CA ARG A 20 -9.25 49.33 -10.09
C ARG A 20 -10.34 50.32 -9.67
N SER A 21 -11.56 49.87 -9.37
CA SER A 21 -12.62 50.76 -8.90
C SER A 21 -13.49 50.04 -7.88
N GLY A 22 -13.29 50.38 -6.61
CA GLY A 22 -13.99 49.82 -5.47
C GLY A 22 -15.44 50.30 -5.35
N SER A 23 -16.31 49.85 -6.25
CA SER A 23 -17.75 50.08 -6.13
C SER A 23 -18.53 48.86 -6.63
N ALA A 24 -18.92 48.00 -5.70
CA ALA A 24 -19.99 47.05 -5.92
C ALA A 24 -21.31 47.82 -5.91
N ILE A 25 -22.03 47.88 -7.03
CA ILE A 25 -23.48 48.13 -7.10
C ILE A 25 -23.99 47.84 -8.53
N SER A 26 -25.15 47.17 -8.58
CA SER A 26 -26.12 47.12 -9.68
C SER A 26 -25.91 46.12 -10.82
N LEU A 27 -26.23 44.85 -10.55
CA LEU A 27 -26.84 43.95 -11.53
C LEU A 27 -28.02 43.21 -10.87
N ARG A 28 -29.07 43.96 -10.50
CA ARG A 28 -30.39 43.43 -10.14
C ARG A 28 -31.43 43.98 -11.12
N SER A 29 -31.49 43.40 -12.31
CA SER A 29 -32.67 43.45 -13.17
C SER A 29 -32.34 42.74 -14.47
N PHE A 30 -32.73 41.49 -14.62
CA PHE A 30 -33.24 40.96 -15.89
C PHE A 30 -33.85 39.58 -15.62
N GLU A 31 -35.17 39.52 -15.63
CA GLU A 31 -35.96 38.30 -15.55
C GLU A 31 -36.06 37.59 -16.91
N GLN A 32 -36.08 36.25 -16.81
CA GLN A 32 -36.75 35.25 -17.65
C GLN A 32 -36.25 34.95 -19.07
N GLY A 33 -35.98 33.65 -19.29
CA GLY A 33 -36.09 32.99 -20.58
C GLY A 33 -35.33 31.65 -20.64
N ALA A 34 -36.01 30.54 -20.90
CA ALA A 34 -35.44 29.19 -21.09
C ALA A 34 -34.35 29.07 -22.19
N HIS A 35 -34.16 30.14 -22.97
CA HIS A 35 -33.08 30.29 -23.95
C HIS A 35 -31.75 30.72 -23.33
N TRP A 36 -31.76 31.29 -22.12
CA TRP A 36 -30.57 31.60 -21.34
C TRP A 36 -29.95 30.33 -20.75
N GLN A 37 -30.75 29.38 -20.26
CA GLN A 37 -30.25 28.10 -19.70
C GLN A 37 -29.31 27.37 -20.67
N ARG A 38 -29.71 27.20 -21.95
CA ARG A 38 -28.87 26.52 -22.96
C ARG A 38 -27.62 27.31 -23.37
N ARG A 39 -27.70 28.65 -23.40
CA ARG A 39 -26.52 29.50 -23.70
C ARG A 39 -25.58 29.57 -22.50
N MET A 40 -26.12 29.48 -21.29
CA MET A 40 -25.39 29.48 -20.03
C MET A 40 -24.72 28.13 -19.79
N ASP A 41 -25.36 26.99 -20.08
CA ASP A 41 -24.72 25.67 -20.06
C ASP A 41 -23.54 25.59 -21.04
N ALA A 42 -23.74 26.06 -22.28
CA ALA A 42 -22.67 26.11 -23.27
C ALA A 42 -21.58 27.15 -22.92
N ALA A 43 -21.94 28.24 -22.24
CA ALA A 43 -20.98 29.25 -21.78
C ALA A 43 -20.23 28.81 -20.51
N LEU A 44 -20.85 28.06 -19.60
CA LEU A 44 -20.24 27.47 -18.41
C LEU A 44 -19.36 26.30 -18.78
N SER A 45 -19.79 25.38 -19.64
CA SER A 45 -18.89 24.34 -20.17
C SER A 45 -17.71 24.97 -20.92
N ARG A 46 -17.91 26.05 -21.68
CA ARG A 46 -16.80 26.78 -22.32
C ARG A 46 -15.96 27.57 -21.35
N ALA A 47 -16.52 28.14 -20.29
CA ALA A 47 -15.79 28.90 -19.27
C ALA A 47 -15.01 27.98 -18.34
N VAL A 48 -15.56 26.83 -17.96
CA VAL A 48 -14.87 25.78 -17.20
C VAL A 48 -13.82 25.10 -18.08
N ALA A 49 -14.09 24.83 -19.36
CA ALA A 49 -13.08 24.30 -20.28
C ALA A 49 -12.00 25.34 -20.67
N ALA A 50 -12.32 26.63 -20.68
CA ALA A 50 -11.36 27.71 -20.89
C ALA A 50 -10.56 28.00 -19.62
N ALA A 51 -11.19 27.93 -18.45
CA ALA A 51 -10.53 28.03 -17.15
C ALA A 51 -9.64 26.81 -16.89
N ALA A 52 -10.07 25.61 -17.25
CA ALA A 52 -9.26 24.39 -17.21
C ALA A 52 -8.04 24.50 -18.14
N ARG A 53 -8.22 25.05 -19.35
CA ARG A 53 -7.10 25.37 -20.25
C ARG A 53 -6.17 26.45 -19.69
N TYR A 54 -6.72 27.50 -19.07
CA TYR A 54 -5.95 28.58 -18.45
C TYR A 54 -5.17 28.12 -17.21
N VAL A 55 -5.74 27.22 -16.41
CA VAL A 55 -5.08 26.59 -15.26
C VAL A 55 -4.04 25.56 -15.71
N ALA A 56 -4.27 24.85 -16.83
CA ALA A 56 -3.27 23.96 -17.42
C ALA A 56 -2.05 24.73 -17.99
N ASP A 57 -2.26 25.95 -18.48
CA ASP A 57 -1.19 26.82 -19.01
C ASP A 57 -0.45 27.64 -17.94
N SER A 58 -0.92 27.67 -16.68
CA SER A 58 -0.37 28.54 -15.62
C SER A 58 0.03 27.73 -14.37
N ASN A 59 1.30 27.81 -13.96
CA ASN A 59 1.78 27.23 -12.69
C ASN A 59 0.83 27.54 -11.51
N SER A 60 0.42 26.47 -10.80
CA SER A 60 -0.23 26.27 -9.48
C SER A 60 -0.99 27.37 -8.72
N ASP A 61 -0.72 28.66 -8.94
CA ASP A 61 -1.17 29.76 -8.08
C ASP A 61 -2.56 30.34 -8.47
N ASN A 62 -3.13 29.93 -9.61
CA ASN A 62 -4.40 30.49 -10.11
C ASN A 62 -5.66 29.72 -9.70
N THR A 63 -5.54 28.55 -9.06
CA THR A 63 -6.69 27.76 -8.57
C THR A 63 -7.52 28.50 -7.52
N ALA A 64 -6.87 29.27 -6.63
CA ALA A 64 -7.53 30.05 -5.59
C ALA A 64 -8.41 31.19 -6.15
N VAL A 65 -8.00 31.81 -7.26
CA VAL A 65 -8.74 32.91 -7.91
C VAL A 65 -10.00 32.39 -8.61
N PHE A 66 -9.91 31.19 -9.20
CA PHE A 66 -11.06 30.48 -9.76
C PHE A 66 -12.05 30.05 -8.66
N GLU A 67 -11.54 29.57 -7.53
CA GLU A 67 -12.33 29.20 -6.35
C GLU A 67 -13.10 30.37 -5.75
N ASP A 68 -12.47 31.53 -5.58
CA ASP A 68 -13.16 32.72 -5.05
C ASP A 68 -14.24 33.23 -6.00
N SER A 69 -14.01 33.12 -7.31
CA SER A 69 -14.99 33.47 -8.34
C SER A 69 -16.20 32.51 -8.35
N LEU A 70 -15.97 31.21 -8.12
CA LEU A 70 -17.02 30.20 -8.01
C LEU A 70 -17.77 30.28 -6.68
N LYS A 71 -17.10 30.52 -5.54
CA LYS A 71 -17.76 30.65 -4.23
C LYS A 71 -18.80 31.78 -4.20
N VAL A 72 -18.52 32.89 -4.88
CA VAL A 72 -19.47 34.02 -5.03
C VAL A 72 -20.65 33.64 -5.93
N TYR A 73 -20.44 32.85 -6.98
CA TYR A 73 -21.49 32.33 -7.88
C TYR A 73 -22.33 31.20 -7.25
N CYS A 74 -21.73 30.37 -6.39
CA CYS A 74 -22.34 29.19 -5.78
C CYS A 74 -23.53 29.52 -4.87
N SER A 75 -23.64 30.72 -4.30
CA SER A 75 -24.76 31.04 -3.40
C SER A 75 -26.12 31.17 -4.09
N GLN A 76 -26.16 31.33 -5.42
CA GLN A 76 -27.41 31.54 -6.18
C GLN A 76 -27.71 30.43 -7.22
N ASN A 77 -26.69 29.73 -7.75
CA ASN A 77 -26.84 28.72 -8.82
C ASN A 77 -26.09 27.41 -8.47
N ILE A 78 -26.24 26.92 -7.24
CA ILE A 78 -25.45 25.78 -6.75
C ILE A 78 -25.77 24.48 -7.49
N HIS A 79 -27.03 24.28 -7.87
CA HIS A 79 -27.48 23.10 -8.60
C HIS A 79 -26.82 23.02 -9.98
N GLU A 80 -26.79 24.13 -10.72
CA GLU A 80 -26.13 24.24 -12.02
C GLU A 80 -24.61 24.04 -11.91
N THR A 81 -24.01 24.51 -10.82
CA THR A 81 -22.58 24.33 -10.56
C THR A 81 -22.26 22.85 -10.38
N PHE A 82 -23.00 22.14 -9.53
CA PHE A 82 -22.82 20.69 -9.37
C PHE A 82 -23.07 19.94 -10.68
N GLN A 83 -24.15 20.27 -11.39
CA GLN A 83 -24.44 19.67 -12.69
C GLN A 83 -23.27 19.85 -13.67
N CYS A 84 -22.69 21.05 -13.76
CA CYS A 84 -21.56 21.33 -14.63
C CYS A 84 -20.33 20.51 -14.23
N VAL A 85 -19.95 20.53 -12.95
CA VAL A 85 -18.75 19.81 -12.47
C VAL A 85 -18.88 18.30 -12.65
N PHE A 86 -20.03 17.71 -12.31
CA PHE A 86 -20.29 16.30 -12.58
C PHE A 86 -20.28 15.99 -14.08
N ASN A 87 -20.87 16.83 -14.93
CA ASN A 87 -20.86 16.62 -16.38
C ASN A 87 -19.43 16.65 -16.95
N VAL A 88 -18.56 17.56 -16.48
CA VAL A 88 -17.15 17.59 -16.92
C VAL A 88 -16.39 16.35 -16.43
N LEU A 89 -16.67 15.88 -15.20
CA LEU A 89 -16.07 14.65 -14.67
C LEU A 89 -16.50 13.41 -15.50
N ILE A 90 -17.80 13.29 -15.81
CA ILE A 90 -18.39 12.14 -16.48
C ILE A 90 -18.08 12.14 -17.99
N MET A 91 -18.30 13.28 -18.65
CA MET A 91 -18.19 13.44 -20.11
C MET A 91 -16.83 13.99 -20.56
N GLY A 92 -15.85 14.09 -19.64
CA GLY A 92 -14.51 14.58 -19.96
C GLY A 92 -13.92 13.86 -21.17
N ASP A 93 -13.23 14.60 -22.03
CA ASP A 93 -12.61 14.03 -23.22
C ASP A 93 -11.38 13.22 -22.82
N SER A 94 -11.28 11.96 -23.26
CA SER A 94 -10.08 11.13 -23.06
C SER A 94 -8.84 11.76 -23.68
N ASP A 95 -9.02 12.61 -24.70
CA ASP A 95 -7.93 13.30 -25.38
C ASP A 95 -7.45 14.55 -24.59
N CYS A 96 -8.19 14.97 -23.55
CA CYS A 96 -7.83 16.09 -22.69
C CYS A 96 -7.70 15.64 -21.23
N LEU A 97 -6.59 14.96 -20.95
CA LEU A 97 -6.24 14.31 -19.68
C LEU A 97 -6.53 15.15 -18.42
N MET A 98 -6.42 16.48 -18.49
CA MET A 98 -6.58 17.34 -17.30
C MET A 98 -8.04 17.66 -16.93
N THR A 99 -9.01 17.42 -17.81
CA THR A 99 -10.40 17.85 -17.56
C THR A 99 -11.05 17.10 -16.39
N ARG A 100 -10.89 15.77 -16.33
CA ARG A 100 -11.37 14.95 -15.20
C ARG A 100 -10.61 15.24 -13.90
N HIS A 101 -9.30 15.48 -14.00
CA HIS A 101 -8.46 15.83 -12.84
C HIS A 101 -8.95 17.11 -12.16
N ILE A 102 -9.14 18.17 -12.94
CA ILE A 102 -9.60 19.47 -12.44
C ILE A 102 -11.02 19.36 -11.88
N ALA A 103 -11.92 18.67 -12.59
CA ALA A 103 -13.29 18.48 -12.11
C ALA A 103 -13.35 17.69 -10.80
N SER A 104 -12.56 16.62 -10.68
CA SER A 104 -12.41 15.82 -9.45
C SER A 104 -11.91 16.66 -8.28
N ASP A 105 -10.79 17.38 -8.46
CA ASP A 105 -10.18 18.17 -7.38
C ASP A 105 -11.09 19.34 -6.96
N LEU A 106 -11.74 20.00 -7.93
CA LEU A 106 -12.74 21.03 -7.66
C LEU A 106 -13.92 20.47 -6.88
N LEU A 107 -14.48 19.34 -7.32
CA LEU A 107 -15.62 18.71 -6.66
C LEU A 107 -15.29 18.32 -5.21
N ARG A 108 -14.08 17.77 -4.99
CA ARG A 108 -13.60 17.43 -3.65
C ARG A 108 -13.51 18.67 -2.76
N ARG A 109 -12.91 19.76 -3.22
CA ARG A 109 -12.80 21.01 -2.45
C ARG A 109 -14.14 21.72 -2.22
N LEU A 110 -15.07 21.59 -3.16
CA LEU A 110 -16.42 22.15 -3.01
C LEU A 110 -17.21 21.43 -1.93
N VAL A 111 -17.00 20.14 -1.71
CA VAL A 111 -17.81 19.32 -0.79
C VAL A 111 -17.11 19.07 0.55
N VAL A 112 -15.81 18.81 0.54
CA VAL A 112 -15.00 18.48 1.72
C VAL A 112 -14.20 19.70 2.14
N SER A 113 -14.33 20.08 3.42
CA SER A 113 -13.54 21.15 4.01
C SER A 113 -12.11 20.68 4.29
N GLU A 114 -11.13 21.45 3.82
CA GLU A 114 -9.71 21.26 4.16
C GLU A 114 -9.33 21.94 5.48
N THR A 115 -10.31 22.51 6.21
CA THR A 115 -10.05 23.19 7.49
C THR A 115 -9.62 22.16 8.54
N GLN A 116 -8.40 22.30 9.07
CA GLN A 116 -7.93 21.46 10.18
C GLN A 116 -8.81 21.70 11.41
N THR A 117 -9.65 20.72 11.75
CA THR A 117 -10.40 20.73 13.00
C THR A 117 -9.76 19.77 14.00
N ILE A 118 -10.13 19.88 15.27
CA ILE A 118 -9.68 18.96 16.34
C ILE A 118 -10.16 17.52 16.06
N SER A 119 -11.21 17.34 15.26
CA SER A 119 -11.77 16.03 14.90
C SER A 119 -11.10 15.44 13.66
N SER A 120 -10.83 14.13 13.67
CA SER A 120 -10.41 13.35 12.49
C SER A 120 -11.45 13.30 11.38
N VAL A 121 -12.71 13.57 11.69
CA VAL A 121 -13.81 13.39 10.74
C VAL A 121 -13.81 14.58 9.78
N PRO A 122 -13.68 14.36 8.47
CA PRO A 122 -13.80 15.42 7.49
C PRO A 122 -15.13 16.17 7.65
N VAL A 123 -15.10 17.49 7.49
CA VAL A 123 -16.29 18.32 7.65
C VAL A 123 -16.83 18.71 6.29
N ILE A 124 -18.14 18.53 6.10
CA ILE A 124 -18.82 18.99 4.90
C ILE A 124 -18.82 20.52 4.83
N THR A 125 -18.45 21.10 3.70
CA THR A 125 -18.51 22.56 3.51
C THR A 125 -19.96 23.06 3.51
N SER A 126 -20.16 24.37 3.62
CA SER A 126 -21.50 24.97 3.44
C SER A 126 -22.11 24.58 2.10
N THR A 127 -21.31 24.63 1.04
CA THR A 127 -21.68 24.28 -0.34
C THR A 127 -21.96 22.78 -0.49
N GLY A 128 -21.19 21.92 0.19
CA GLY A 128 -21.38 20.48 0.17
C GLY A 128 -22.72 20.05 0.79
N LYS A 129 -23.25 20.82 1.75
CA LYS A 129 -24.59 20.55 2.30
C LYS A 129 -25.68 20.65 1.24
N ASP A 130 -25.52 21.53 0.26
CA ASP A 130 -26.47 21.67 -0.85
C ASP A 130 -26.41 20.47 -1.81
N VAL A 131 -25.28 19.76 -1.87
CA VAL A 131 -25.14 18.52 -2.67
C VAL A 131 -26.10 17.44 -2.18
N MET A 132 -26.43 17.39 -0.89
CA MET A 132 -27.39 16.43 -0.35
C MET A 132 -28.83 16.69 -0.84
N ASN A 133 -29.15 17.95 -1.15
CA ASN A 133 -30.44 18.37 -1.69
C ASN A 133 -30.46 18.39 -3.23
N TYR A 134 -29.34 18.05 -3.87
CA TYR A 134 -29.23 18.04 -5.32
C TYR A 134 -30.00 16.84 -5.89
N SER A 135 -31.08 17.11 -6.62
CA SER A 135 -32.03 16.10 -7.12
C SER A 135 -31.40 15.02 -8.00
N PHE A 136 -30.29 15.30 -8.67
CA PHE A 136 -29.59 14.36 -9.54
C PHE A 136 -28.39 13.68 -8.87
N PHE A 137 -28.15 13.91 -7.57
CA PHE A 137 -26.97 13.40 -6.87
C PHE A 137 -26.77 11.90 -7.05
N ASN A 138 -27.79 11.09 -6.77
CA ASN A 138 -27.71 9.62 -6.94
C ASN A 138 -27.31 9.22 -8.36
N ARG A 139 -27.90 9.86 -9.37
CA ARG A 139 -27.58 9.59 -10.78
C ARG A 139 -26.15 10.00 -11.12
N CYS A 140 -25.69 11.15 -10.63
CA CYS A 140 -24.31 11.61 -10.83
C CYS A 140 -23.29 10.67 -10.18
N ILE A 141 -23.57 10.17 -8.98
CA ILE A 141 -22.71 9.17 -8.31
C ILE A 141 -22.69 7.85 -9.10
N GLN A 142 -23.85 7.38 -9.56
CA GLN A 142 -23.94 6.18 -10.40
C GLN A 142 -23.10 6.30 -11.68
N GLN A 143 -23.22 7.43 -12.38
CA GLN A 143 -22.44 7.69 -13.61
C GLN A 143 -20.95 7.90 -13.32
N THR A 144 -20.60 8.45 -12.16
CA THR A 144 -19.20 8.58 -11.74
C THR A 144 -18.62 7.20 -11.40
N ALA A 145 -19.37 6.31 -10.75
CA ALA A 145 -18.96 4.94 -10.49
C ALA A 145 -18.90 4.08 -11.76
N GLU A 146 -19.76 4.37 -12.75
CA GLU A 146 -19.73 3.75 -14.08
C GLU A 146 -18.40 4.01 -14.80
N LEU A 147 -17.72 5.12 -14.53
CA LEU A 147 -16.37 5.38 -15.06
C LEU A 147 -15.37 4.31 -14.62
N LEU A 148 -15.51 3.70 -13.45
CA LEU A 148 -14.64 2.60 -12.99
C LEU A 148 -14.83 1.32 -13.81
N VAL A 149 -15.95 1.18 -14.53
CA VAL A 149 -16.22 0.06 -15.44
C VAL A 149 -15.63 0.32 -16.82
N VAL A 150 -15.61 1.58 -17.26
CA VAL A 150 -15.27 1.96 -18.64
C VAL A 150 -13.82 2.43 -18.79
N LEU A 151 -13.28 3.11 -17.79
CA LEU A 151 -11.89 3.57 -17.80
C LEU A 151 -10.93 2.41 -17.52
N ASP A 152 -9.77 2.44 -18.17
CA ASP A 152 -8.69 1.50 -17.88
C ASP A 152 -8.17 1.75 -16.45
N PRO A 153 -8.12 0.73 -15.58
CA PRO A 153 -7.60 0.85 -14.21
C PRO A 153 -6.16 1.37 -14.12
N ARG A 154 -5.41 1.41 -15.22
CA ARG A 154 -4.02 1.90 -15.27
C ARG A 154 -3.92 3.41 -15.48
N LEU A 155 -5.03 4.10 -15.77
CA LEU A 155 -5.04 5.54 -16.02
C LEU A 155 -5.11 6.35 -14.72
N GLU A 156 -4.39 7.47 -14.67
CA GLU A 156 -4.45 8.45 -13.56
C GLU A 156 -5.88 8.97 -13.33
N GLU A 157 -6.68 9.08 -14.39
CA GLU A 157 -8.08 9.48 -14.28
C GLU A 157 -8.90 8.55 -13.38
N THR A 158 -8.61 7.25 -13.40
CA THR A 158 -9.28 6.25 -12.55
C THR A 158 -8.97 6.50 -11.07
N VAL A 159 -7.74 6.92 -10.74
CA VAL A 159 -7.35 7.31 -9.37
C VAL A 159 -8.20 8.47 -8.89
N LYS A 160 -8.43 9.46 -9.75
CA LYS A 160 -9.26 10.63 -9.44
C LYS A 160 -10.72 10.28 -9.20
N VAL A 161 -11.26 9.32 -9.95
CA VAL A 161 -12.61 8.79 -9.68
C VAL A 161 -12.68 8.16 -8.28
N TYR A 162 -11.70 7.34 -7.91
CA TYR A 162 -11.60 6.81 -6.55
C TYR A 162 -11.46 7.90 -5.49
N ASP A 163 -10.66 8.95 -5.74
CA ASP A 163 -10.49 10.08 -4.82
C ASP A 163 -11.80 10.78 -4.50
N VAL A 164 -12.63 11.06 -5.51
CA VAL A 164 -13.94 11.69 -5.32
C VAL A 164 -14.86 10.80 -4.50
N LEU A 165 -15.00 9.53 -4.89
CA LEU A 165 -15.91 8.61 -4.21
C LEU A 165 -15.49 8.36 -2.76
N LEU A 166 -14.19 8.17 -2.49
CA LEU A 166 -13.66 8.01 -1.15
C LEU A 166 -13.79 9.29 -0.31
N ALA A 167 -13.60 10.46 -0.92
CA ALA A 167 -13.78 11.74 -0.23
C ALA A 167 -15.24 12.00 0.16
N PHE A 168 -16.19 11.50 -0.62
CA PHE A 168 -17.61 11.55 -0.24
C PHE A 168 -17.93 10.49 0.81
N CYS A 169 -17.37 9.28 0.70
CA CYS A 169 -17.54 8.22 1.69
C CYS A 169 -16.94 8.56 3.06
N SER A 170 -15.92 9.40 3.12
CA SER A 170 -15.32 9.84 4.39
C SER A 170 -16.18 10.87 5.14
N LEU A 171 -17.19 11.46 4.50
CA LEU A 171 -18.16 12.34 5.14
C LEU A 171 -19.34 11.51 5.68
N PRO A 172 -19.63 11.53 7.00
CA PRO A 172 -20.74 10.76 7.57
C PRO A 172 -22.10 11.04 6.92
N GLN A 173 -22.31 12.27 6.44
CA GLN A 173 -23.57 12.68 5.81
C GLN A 173 -23.73 12.17 4.37
N LEU A 174 -22.63 11.85 3.68
CA LEU A 174 -22.64 11.43 2.28
C LEU A 174 -22.30 9.94 2.10
N CYS A 175 -21.67 9.31 3.09
CA CYS A 175 -21.25 7.90 3.01
C CYS A 175 -22.38 6.96 2.60
N SER A 176 -23.48 6.93 3.35
CA SER A 176 -24.62 6.06 3.05
C SER A 176 -25.28 6.41 1.70
N PRO A 177 -25.62 7.67 1.38
CA PRO A 177 -26.15 8.04 0.06
C PRO A 177 -25.27 7.62 -1.12
N VAL A 178 -23.95 7.79 -1.01
CA VAL A 178 -23.00 7.40 -2.06
C VAL A 178 -22.93 5.89 -2.21
N CYS A 179 -22.76 5.16 -1.10
CA CYS A 179 -22.70 3.71 -1.12
C CYS A 179 -24.01 3.12 -1.68
N ALA A 180 -25.15 3.57 -1.20
CA ALA A 180 -26.46 3.14 -1.69
C ALA A 180 -26.66 3.43 -3.19
N ALA A 181 -26.18 4.58 -3.70
CA ALA A 181 -26.25 4.89 -5.12
C ALA A 181 -25.42 3.92 -5.98
N ILE A 182 -24.20 3.61 -5.55
CA ILE A 182 -23.29 2.66 -6.23
C ILE A 182 -23.88 1.25 -6.20
N LEU A 183 -24.37 0.80 -5.05
CA LEU A 183 -24.94 -0.54 -4.85
C LEU A 183 -26.23 -0.76 -5.64
N ARG A 184 -27.04 0.28 -5.84
CA ARG A 184 -28.27 0.22 -6.64
C ARG A 184 -28.02 0.18 -8.15
N TYR A 185 -26.77 0.24 -8.60
CA TYR A 185 -26.43 0.16 -10.00
C TYR A 185 -26.58 -1.30 -10.50
N ALA A 186 -27.75 -1.61 -11.05
CA ALA A 186 -28.07 -2.94 -11.54
C ALA A 186 -27.32 -3.27 -12.85
N PRO A 187 -26.98 -4.56 -13.08
CA PRO A 187 -26.48 -5.01 -14.37
C PRO A 187 -27.56 -4.82 -15.44
N THR A 188 -27.13 -4.54 -16.67
CA THR A 188 -28.03 -4.44 -17.84
C THR A 188 -27.70 -5.54 -18.85
N GLU A 189 -28.61 -5.84 -19.78
CA GLU A 189 -28.37 -6.86 -20.83
C GLU A 189 -27.11 -6.56 -21.65
N ALA A 190 -26.78 -5.28 -21.85
CA ALA A 190 -25.57 -4.86 -22.56
C ALA A 190 -24.31 -4.86 -21.67
N ARG A 191 -24.46 -4.91 -20.34
CA ARG A 191 -23.35 -4.75 -19.39
C ARG A 191 -23.61 -5.47 -18.07
N LEU A 192 -22.98 -6.63 -17.94
CA LEU A 192 -23.05 -7.46 -16.74
C LEU A 192 -22.13 -6.96 -15.61
N THR A 193 -21.04 -6.26 -15.96
CA THR A 193 -20.12 -5.70 -14.96
C THR A 193 -20.72 -4.48 -14.28
N THR A 194 -21.06 -4.63 -13.00
CA THR A 194 -21.47 -3.53 -12.14
C THR A 194 -20.26 -2.77 -11.59
N PRO A 195 -20.41 -1.51 -11.14
CA PRO A 195 -19.33 -0.78 -10.49
C PRO A 195 -18.74 -1.52 -9.28
N LEU A 196 -19.58 -2.22 -8.50
CA LEU A 196 -19.12 -3.03 -7.37
C LEU A 196 -18.19 -4.16 -7.82
N LEU A 197 -18.52 -4.87 -8.90
CA LEU A 197 -17.66 -5.90 -9.47
C LEU A 197 -16.36 -5.33 -10.06
N ALA A 198 -16.41 -4.16 -10.70
CA ALA A 198 -15.21 -3.48 -11.20
C ALA A 198 -14.27 -3.06 -10.05
N ILE A 199 -14.84 -2.54 -8.94
CA ILE A 199 -14.08 -2.20 -7.72
C ILE A 199 -13.46 -3.47 -7.12
N ALA A 200 -14.23 -4.56 -6.98
CA ALA A 200 -13.72 -5.83 -6.47
C ALA A 200 -12.61 -6.40 -7.37
N SER A 201 -12.77 -6.33 -8.69
CA SER A 201 -11.73 -6.75 -9.64
C SER A 201 -10.46 -5.90 -9.54
N THR A 202 -10.61 -4.58 -9.34
CA THR A 202 -9.47 -3.67 -9.17
C THR A 202 -8.73 -3.92 -7.86
N ALA A 203 -9.47 -4.22 -6.79
CA ALA A 203 -8.91 -4.61 -5.49
C ALA A 203 -8.10 -5.92 -5.56
N SER A 204 -8.46 -6.85 -6.47
CA SER A 204 -7.75 -8.12 -6.65
C SER A 204 -6.35 -7.95 -7.25
N ILE A 205 -6.06 -6.85 -7.95
CA ILE A 205 -4.74 -6.60 -8.55
C ILE A 205 -3.70 -6.51 -7.44
N SER A 206 -2.58 -7.22 -7.55
CA SER A 206 -1.47 -7.17 -6.58
C SER A 206 -0.79 -5.80 -6.58
N ILE A 207 0.04 -5.50 -5.56
CA ILE A 207 0.80 -4.23 -5.56
C ILE A 207 1.84 -4.25 -6.67
N GLU A 208 2.42 -5.43 -6.93
CA GLU A 208 3.49 -5.65 -7.90
C GLU A 208 2.99 -5.55 -9.34
N ASP A 209 1.76 -5.97 -9.61
CA ASP A 209 1.16 -5.92 -10.96
C ASP A 209 0.48 -4.58 -11.28
N ALA A 210 0.24 -3.74 -10.27
CA ALA A 210 -0.43 -2.47 -10.43
C ALA A 210 0.52 -1.41 -11.04
N VAL A 211 0.05 -0.69 -12.05
CA VAL A 211 0.79 0.46 -12.62
C VAL A 211 0.97 1.57 -11.58
N GLN A 212 -0.04 1.77 -10.73
CA GLN A 212 0.04 2.62 -9.55
C GLN A 212 -0.42 1.84 -8.32
N PRO A 213 0.43 1.70 -7.29
CA PRO A 213 0.15 0.86 -6.14
C PRO A 213 -1.02 1.38 -5.28
N GLU A 214 -1.40 2.64 -5.40
CA GLU A 214 -2.54 3.25 -4.70
C GLU A 214 -3.89 2.78 -5.21
N ILE A 215 -4.00 2.38 -6.47
CA ILE A 215 -5.28 2.01 -7.11
C ILE A 215 -5.94 0.81 -6.44
N PRO A 216 -5.26 -0.35 -6.28
CA PRO A 216 -5.86 -1.49 -5.59
C PRO A 216 -6.17 -1.18 -4.11
N LEU A 217 -5.38 -0.32 -3.45
CA LEU A 217 -5.62 0.10 -2.08
C LEU A 217 -6.89 0.97 -1.95
N LYS A 218 -7.07 1.93 -2.86
CA LYS A 218 -8.28 2.76 -2.92
C LYS A 218 -9.52 1.94 -3.26
N ALA A 219 -9.38 0.96 -4.15
CA ALA A 219 -10.44 0.02 -4.47
C ALA A 219 -10.85 -0.84 -3.26
N LEU A 220 -9.88 -1.42 -2.53
CA LEU A 220 -10.14 -2.14 -1.28
C LEU A 220 -10.85 -1.24 -0.25
N ARG A 221 -10.37 -0.01 -0.06
CA ARG A 221 -10.98 0.92 0.89
C ARG A 221 -12.42 1.28 0.53
N LEU A 222 -12.70 1.53 -0.76
CA LEU A 222 -14.06 1.82 -1.22
C LEU A 222 -14.96 0.58 -1.08
N LEU A 223 -14.44 -0.61 -1.40
CA LEU A 223 -15.14 -1.87 -1.21
C LEU A 223 -15.52 -2.06 0.27
N THR A 224 -14.64 -1.74 1.22
CA THR A 224 -14.94 -1.78 2.65
C THR A 224 -16.14 -0.91 3.02
N TYR A 225 -16.25 0.31 2.48
CA TYR A 225 -17.44 1.16 2.71
C TYR A 225 -18.71 0.55 2.12
N LEU A 226 -18.64 0.02 0.90
CA LEU A 226 -19.80 -0.57 0.20
C LEU A 226 -20.31 -1.83 0.91
N VAL A 227 -19.39 -2.71 1.33
CA VAL A 227 -19.70 -3.92 2.09
C VAL A 227 -20.31 -3.53 3.43
N LYS A 228 -19.70 -2.57 4.14
CA LYS A 228 -20.22 -2.09 5.42
C LYS A 228 -21.64 -1.55 5.32
N GLU A 229 -21.91 -0.69 4.34
CA GLU A 229 -23.26 -0.14 4.11
C GLU A 229 -24.29 -1.26 3.89
N LYS A 230 -23.94 -2.30 3.11
CA LYS A 230 -24.84 -3.43 2.90
C LYS A 230 -25.12 -4.22 4.17
N LEU A 231 -24.07 -4.55 4.93
CA LEU A 231 -24.22 -5.32 6.16
C LEU A 231 -24.95 -4.52 7.25
N ASP A 232 -24.69 -3.22 7.37
CA ASP A 232 -25.39 -2.33 8.32
C ASP A 232 -26.89 -2.20 7.99
N SER A 233 -27.28 -2.38 6.72
CA SER A 233 -28.70 -2.43 6.31
C SER A 233 -29.40 -3.77 6.59
N GLY A 234 -28.66 -4.78 7.03
CA GLY A 234 -29.15 -6.14 7.30
C GLY A 234 -29.43 -6.98 6.04
N GLU A 235 -28.97 -6.52 4.87
CA GLU A 235 -29.08 -7.24 3.60
C GLU A 235 -27.85 -8.12 3.36
N SER A 236 -28.06 -9.28 2.72
CA SER A 236 -26.94 -10.15 2.31
C SER A 236 -26.19 -9.56 1.13
N ILE A 237 -24.86 -9.55 1.20
CA ILE A 237 -24.02 -9.09 0.08
C ILE A 237 -23.86 -10.14 -1.03
N GLY A 238 -24.17 -11.41 -0.74
CA GLY A 238 -24.03 -12.53 -1.66
C GLY A 238 -24.81 -12.38 -2.97
N GLU A 239 -25.87 -11.55 -2.98
CA GLU A 239 -26.64 -11.23 -4.18
C GLU A 239 -25.89 -10.32 -5.16
N MET A 240 -24.91 -9.54 -4.69
CA MET A 240 -24.18 -8.57 -5.51
C MET A 240 -22.74 -8.99 -5.80
N VAL A 241 -22.07 -9.65 -4.84
CA VAL A 241 -20.71 -10.19 -4.97
C VAL A 241 -20.66 -11.52 -4.25
N MET A 242 -20.07 -12.54 -4.89
CA MET A 242 -19.94 -13.86 -4.30
C MET A 242 -19.09 -13.80 -3.02
N ASN A 243 -19.56 -14.44 -1.95
CA ASN A 243 -18.86 -14.47 -0.67
C ASN A 243 -17.43 -15.03 -0.82
N GLU A 244 -17.23 -16.03 -1.68
CA GLU A 244 -15.91 -16.59 -1.99
C GLU A 244 -14.97 -15.56 -2.60
N GLN A 245 -15.48 -14.63 -3.42
CA GLN A 245 -14.68 -13.58 -4.04
C GLN A 245 -14.19 -12.57 -2.99
N LEU A 246 -15.05 -12.18 -2.04
CA LEU A 246 -14.67 -11.32 -0.91
C LEU A 246 -13.64 -12.01 -0.01
N LEU A 247 -13.86 -13.28 0.30
CA LEU A 247 -12.92 -14.07 1.11
C LEU A 247 -11.57 -14.25 0.43
N ALA A 248 -11.54 -14.50 -0.88
CA ALA A 248 -10.31 -14.60 -1.65
C ALA A 248 -9.54 -13.26 -1.71
N LEU A 249 -10.26 -12.14 -1.84
CA LEU A 249 -9.68 -10.79 -1.76
C LEU A 249 -9.01 -10.55 -0.42
N ILE A 250 -9.68 -10.90 0.68
CA ILE A 250 -9.16 -10.77 2.03
C ILE A 250 -7.94 -11.68 2.20
N ASP A 251 -8.01 -12.94 1.77
CA ASP A 251 -6.91 -13.91 1.84
C ASP A 251 -5.66 -13.38 1.14
N ALA A 252 -5.81 -12.91 -0.10
CA ALA A 252 -4.72 -12.34 -0.88
C ALA A 252 -4.14 -11.08 -0.23
N ALA A 253 -4.98 -10.22 0.36
CA ALA A 253 -4.53 -8.99 1.02
C ALA A 253 -3.75 -9.29 2.31
N VAL A 254 -4.25 -10.16 3.19
CA VAL A 254 -3.58 -10.46 4.47
C VAL A 254 -2.32 -11.30 4.32
N LYS A 255 -2.20 -12.08 3.23
CA LYS A 255 -1.00 -12.87 2.89
C LYS A 255 0.03 -12.12 2.05
N THR A 256 -0.15 -10.81 1.83
CA THR A 256 0.82 -9.98 1.12
C THR A 256 2.19 -10.08 1.81
N SER A 257 3.23 -10.45 1.05
CA SER A 257 4.60 -10.52 1.57
C SER A 257 5.16 -9.11 1.82
N VAL A 258 5.75 -8.90 3.00
CA VAL A 258 6.38 -7.63 3.38
C VAL A 258 7.87 -7.71 3.13
N GLU A 259 8.38 -6.99 2.14
CA GLU A 259 9.80 -6.97 1.77
C GLU A 259 10.44 -5.63 2.17
N THR A 260 11.06 -5.58 3.36
CA THR A 260 11.58 -4.34 3.97
C THR A 260 12.73 -3.67 3.20
N SER A 261 13.34 -4.36 2.22
CA SER A 261 14.38 -3.84 1.34
C SER A 261 13.84 -3.08 0.13
N LYS A 262 12.56 -3.25 -0.19
CA LYS A 262 11.92 -2.67 -1.38
C LYS A 262 11.16 -1.38 -1.04
N PRO A 263 11.10 -0.39 -1.95
CA PRO A 263 10.29 0.82 -1.72
C PRO A 263 8.79 0.52 -1.64
N GLU A 264 8.33 -0.60 -2.21
CA GLU A 264 6.92 -1.02 -2.21
C GLU A 264 6.41 -1.45 -0.82
N VAL A 265 7.30 -1.64 0.16
CA VAL A 265 6.96 -2.08 1.53
C VAL A 265 5.83 -1.25 2.16
N ILE A 266 5.77 0.06 1.87
CA ILE A 266 4.71 0.95 2.36
C ILE A 266 3.35 0.48 1.85
N TYR A 267 3.25 0.16 0.57
CA TYR A 267 2.01 -0.29 -0.07
C TYR A 267 1.66 -1.72 0.31
N GLN A 268 2.66 -2.58 0.52
CA GLN A 268 2.47 -3.94 1.05
C GLN A 268 1.84 -3.91 2.45
N CYS A 269 2.40 -3.10 3.37
CA CYS A 269 1.80 -2.90 4.70
C CYS A 269 0.39 -2.31 4.63
N ARG A 270 0.16 -1.31 3.76
CA ARG A 270 -1.17 -0.73 3.55
C ARG A 270 -2.17 -1.75 3.00
N ARG A 271 -1.76 -2.65 2.10
CA ARG A 271 -2.62 -3.70 1.56
C ARG A 271 -3.10 -4.66 2.65
N ILE A 272 -2.19 -5.09 3.52
CA ILE A 272 -2.55 -5.93 4.68
C ILE A 272 -3.54 -5.17 5.57
N THR A 273 -3.27 -3.89 5.85
CA THR A 273 -4.13 -3.02 6.66
C THR A 273 -5.55 -2.93 6.09
N GLU A 274 -5.70 -2.65 4.79
CA GLU A 274 -7.02 -2.57 4.14
C GLU A 274 -7.72 -3.93 4.06
N GLY A 275 -6.98 -5.02 3.87
CA GLY A 275 -7.51 -6.38 3.94
C GLY A 275 -8.06 -6.74 5.32
N LEU A 276 -7.37 -6.35 6.39
CA LEU A 276 -7.82 -6.54 7.77
C LEU A 276 -9.07 -5.72 8.10
N ARG A 277 -9.17 -4.49 7.59
CA ARG A 277 -10.36 -3.63 7.73
C ARG A 277 -11.58 -4.22 7.03
N LEU A 278 -11.41 -4.72 5.81
CA LEU A 278 -12.47 -5.42 5.10
C LEU A 278 -12.91 -6.67 5.85
N ALA A 279 -11.96 -7.45 6.39
CA ALA A 279 -12.25 -8.61 7.22
C ALA A 279 -13.03 -8.24 8.49
N GLU A 280 -12.68 -7.15 9.18
CA GLU A 280 -13.39 -6.68 10.37
C GLU A 280 -14.87 -6.42 10.06
N VAL A 281 -15.16 -5.70 8.96
CA VAL A 281 -16.52 -5.42 8.52
C VAL A 281 -17.30 -6.71 8.21
N CYS A 282 -16.67 -7.64 7.49
CA CYS A 282 -17.27 -8.91 7.12
C CYS A 282 -17.59 -9.82 8.34
N THR A 283 -17.09 -9.53 9.54
CA THR A 283 -17.45 -10.29 10.76
C THR A 283 -18.91 -10.11 11.19
N ALA A 284 -19.57 -9.03 10.74
CA ALA A 284 -20.96 -8.73 11.07
C ALA A 284 -21.95 -9.73 10.42
N ASP A 285 -21.59 -10.34 9.30
CA ASP A 285 -22.37 -11.35 8.60
C ASP A 285 -21.98 -12.77 9.03
N GLU A 286 -22.95 -13.66 9.27
CA GLU A 286 -22.67 -15.00 9.79
C GLU A 286 -21.96 -15.92 8.79
N GLU A 287 -22.34 -15.84 7.51
CA GLU A 287 -21.77 -16.68 6.45
C GLU A 287 -20.32 -16.28 6.15
N LEU A 288 -20.08 -14.98 5.96
CA LEU A 288 -18.74 -14.42 5.75
C LEU A 288 -17.85 -14.66 6.96
N ARG A 289 -18.35 -14.46 8.19
CA ARG A 289 -17.59 -14.73 9.42
C ARG A 289 -17.12 -16.18 9.50
N THR A 290 -17.94 -17.13 9.08
CA THR A 290 -17.55 -18.56 9.07
C THR A 290 -16.41 -18.80 8.06
N GLY A 291 -16.49 -18.20 6.87
CA GLY A 291 -15.42 -18.25 5.88
C GLY A 291 -14.13 -17.56 6.35
N LEU A 292 -14.25 -16.41 7.02
CA LEU A 292 -13.13 -15.63 7.55
C LEU A 292 -12.28 -16.45 8.51
N LEU A 293 -12.89 -17.21 9.42
CA LEU A 293 -12.14 -18.05 10.36
C LEU A 293 -11.16 -19.04 9.70
N ASN A 294 -11.42 -19.40 8.42
CA ASN A 294 -10.54 -20.26 7.62
C ASN A 294 -9.47 -19.48 6.86
N VAL A 295 -9.76 -18.24 6.47
CA VAL A 295 -8.87 -17.37 5.68
C VAL A 295 -7.90 -16.62 6.60
N THR A 296 -8.42 -15.97 7.64
CA THR A 296 -7.66 -15.22 8.64
C THR A 296 -7.38 -16.07 9.88
N THR A 297 -6.83 -17.28 9.69
CA THR A 297 -6.60 -18.22 10.79
C THR A 297 -5.79 -17.61 11.94
N ALA A 298 -6.04 -18.06 13.18
CA ALA A 298 -5.30 -17.59 14.35
C ALA A 298 -3.76 -17.73 14.20
N ALA A 299 -3.30 -18.77 13.50
CA ALA A 299 -1.88 -18.97 13.20
C ALA A 299 -1.33 -17.92 12.22
N LEU A 300 -2.10 -17.58 11.18
CA LEU A 300 -1.75 -16.50 10.25
C LEU A 300 -1.72 -15.15 10.98
N CYS A 301 -2.71 -14.86 11.82
CA CYS A 301 -2.72 -13.65 12.64
C CYS A 301 -1.47 -13.57 13.55
N ALA A 302 -1.12 -14.68 14.21
CA ALA A 302 0.09 -14.75 15.01
C ALA A 302 1.34 -14.42 14.17
N HIS A 303 1.47 -15.03 12.99
CA HIS A 303 2.58 -14.80 12.08
C HIS A 303 2.69 -13.33 11.62
N ILE A 304 1.58 -12.71 11.22
CA ILE A 304 1.54 -11.30 10.81
C ILE A 304 2.01 -10.41 11.96
N SER A 305 1.47 -10.63 13.17
CA SER A 305 1.87 -9.83 14.35
C SER A 305 3.34 -10.03 14.71
N GLU A 306 3.83 -11.26 14.73
CA GLU A 306 5.21 -11.58 15.11
C GLU A 306 6.20 -11.01 14.10
N SER A 307 5.90 -11.15 12.80
CA SER A 307 6.70 -10.58 11.72
C SER A 307 6.89 -9.08 11.89
N GLN A 308 5.81 -8.34 12.16
CA GLN A 308 5.89 -6.89 12.39
C GLN A 308 6.62 -6.56 13.70
N LEU A 309 6.36 -7.26 14.80
CA LEU A 309 6.99 -7.00 16.09
C LEU A 309 8.51 -7.29 16.09
N ILE A 310 8.99 -8.20 15.23
CA ILE A 310 10.42 -8.51 15.07
C ILE A 310 11.10 -7.55 14.07
N THR A 311 10.51 -7.38 12.88
CA THR A 311 11.20 -6.71 11.76
C THR A 311 11.05 -5.18 11.78
N ASN A 312 10.00 -4.66 12.43
CA ASN A 312 9.75 -3.24 12.49
C ASN A 312 10.67 -2.57 13.53
N PRO A 313 11.45 -1.55 13.15
CA PRO A 313 12.42 -0.92 14.05
C PRO A 313 11.79 -0.13 15.22
N VAL A 314 10.46 0.00 15.29
CA VAL A 314 9.75 0.75 16.33
C VAL A 314 10.07 0.27 17.74
N VAL A 315 10.16 -1.05 17.98
CA VAL A 315 10.47 -1.59 19.31
C VAL A 315 11.83 -1.08 19.78
N VAL A 316 12.86 -1.31 18.97
CA VAL A 316 14.24 -0.89 19.25
C VAL A 316 14.35 0.64 19.37
N PHE A 317 13.64 1.38 18.51
CA PHE A 317 13.65 2.84 18.54
C PHE A 317 13.03 3.40 19.83
N MET A 318 11.90 2.85 20.26
CA MET A 318 11.18 3.33 21.44
C MET A 318 11.88 2.92 22.74
N GLU A 319 12.61 1.82 22.76
CA GLU A 319 13.38 1.39 23.93
C GLU A 319 14.67 2.20 24.15
N LYS A 320 15.20 2.85 23.11
CA LYS A 320 16.34 3.78 23.26
C LYS A 320 15.96 4.98 24.15
N PRO A 321 16.89 5.50 24.98
CA PRO A 321 16.71 6.75 25.71
C PRO A 321 16.39 7.92 24.75
N PRO A 322 15.56 8.91 25.14
CA PRO A 322 15.18 10.03 24.26
C PRO A 322 16.35 10.81 23.69
N SER A 323 17.44 10.95 24.45
CA SER A 323 18.69 11.59 24.01
C SER A 323 19.38 10.86 22.84
N GLN A 324 19.09 9.58 22.64
CA GLN A 324 19.66 8.73 21.59
C GLN A 324 18.69 8.51 20.41
N ARG A 325 17.46 9.04 20.48
CA ARG A 325 16.47 8.97 19.38
C ARG A 325 16.67 10.11 18.38
N THR A 326 17.88 10.25 17.87
CA THR A 326 18.24 11.29 16.88
C THR A 326 18.03 10.83 15.44
N GLU A 327 18.01 9.52 15.20
CA GLU A 327 17.86 8.93 13.88
C GLU A 327 16.39 8.87 13.43
N ARG A 328 16.15 9.16 12.15
CA ARG A 328 14.82 9.02 11.55
C ARG A 328 14.57 7.54 11.26
N ILE A 329 13.55 6.98 11.89
CA ILE A 329 13.08 5.62 11.62
C ILE A 329 12.55 5.49 10.18
N ALA A 330 12.62 4.28 9.62
CA ALA A 330 12.15 4.01 8.27
C ALA A 330 10.68 4.39 8.11
N GLU A 331 10.33 5.08 7.01
CA GLU A 331 8.99 5.62 6.79
C GLU A 331 7.90 4.55 6.80
N TRP A 332 8.22 3.33 6.37
CA TRP A 332 7.28 2.22 6.37
C TRP A 332 6.82 1.76 7.76
N SER A 333 7.60 2.10 8.80
CA SER A 333 7.40 1.60 10.17
C SER A 333 6.02 1.96 10.72
N ILE A 334 5.50 3.16 10.41
CA ILE A 334 4.17 3.59 10.85
C ILE A 334 3.06 2.70 10.23
N TYR A 335 3.22 2.24 8.99
CA TYR A 335 2.26 1.35 8.35
C TYR A 335 2.36 -0.08 8.91
N GLY A 336 3.55 -0.53 9.29
CA GLY A 336 3.71 -1.78 10.05
C GLY A 336 3.02 -1.74 11.42
N VAL A 337 3.04 -0.58 12.10
CA VAL A 337 2.27 -0.36 13.33
C VAL A 337 0.76 -0.43 13.05
N ALA A 338 0.29 0.18 11.95
CA ALA A 338 -1.11 0.11 11.53
C ALA A 338 -1.58 -1.34 11.34
N VAL A 339 -0.77 -2.19 10.69
CA VAL A 339 -1.07 -3.62 10.50
C VAL A 339 -1.37 -4.31 11.83
N VAL A 340 -0.54 -4.10 12.85
CA VAL A 340 -0.73 -4.74 14.17
C VAL A 340 -1.98 -4.22 14.87
N LEU A 341 -2.26 -2.91 14.80
CA LEU A 341 -3.45 -2.33 15.41
C LEU A 341 -4.74 -2.85 14.76
N GLU A 342 -4.82 -2.86 13.42
CA GLU A 342 -5.99 -3.38 12.71
C GLU A 342 -6.15 -4.90 12.90
N LEU A 343 -5.06 -5.65 12.96
CA LEU A 343 -5.09 -7.08 13.25
C LEU A 343 -5.68 -7.36 14.63
N LEU A 344 -5.31 -6.56 15.64
CA LEU A 344 -5.86 -6.69 16.99
C LEU A 344 -7.33 -6.29 17.04
N ARG A 345 -7.79 -5.35 16.21
CA ARG A 345 -9.22 -5.04 16.06
C ARG A 345 -9.99 -6.22 15.45
N LEU A 346 -9.48 -6.82 14.38
CA LEU A 346 -10.07 -8.02 13.79
C LEU A 346 -10.13 -9.18 14.80
N LEU A 347 -9.04 -9.43 15.53
CA LEU A 347 -9.00 -10.46 16.57
C LEU A 347 -10.00 -10.17 17.70
N ALA A 348 -10.19 -8.89 18.06
CA ALA A 348 -11.20 -8.49 19.05
C ALA A 348 -12.62 -8.78 18.58
N ALA A 349 -12.91 -8.64 17.28
CA ALA A 349 -14.19 -8.98 16.67
C ALA A 349 -14.40 -10.50 16.56
N LEU A 350 -13.34 -11.27 16.27
CA LEU A 350 -13.41 -12.73 16.10
C LEU A 350 -13.34 -13.54 17.40
N LYS A 351 -12.89 -12.96 18.51
CA LYS A 351 -12.62 -13.67 19.77
C LYS A 351 -13.82 -14.44 20.33
N ASP A 352 -15.04 -13.96 20.11
CA ASP A 352 -16.24 -14.57 20.69
C ASP A 352 -16.76 -15.72 19.82
N PHE A 353 -16.17 -15.93 18.63
CA PHE A 353 -16.59 -16.93 17.65
C PHE A 353 -15.59 -18.07 17.47
N SER A 354 -14.35 -17.90 17.94
CA SER A 354 -13.32 -18.93 17.84
C SER A 354 -12.36 -18.90 19.02
N LYS A 355 -12.26 -20.04 19.72
CA LYS A 355 -11.34 -20.19 20.86
C LYS A 355 -9.88 -19.91 20.46
N LEU A 356 -9.45 -20.35 19.29
CA LEU A 356 -8.08 -20.12 18.81
C LEU A 356 -7.80 -18.63 18.61
N HIS A 357 -8.74 -17.88 18.05
CA HIS A 357 -8.61 -16.43 17.86
C HIS A 357 -8.69 -15.68 19.19
N LYS A 358 -9.52 -16.14 20.12
CA LYS A 358 -9.57 -15.63 21.50
C LYS A 358 -8.22 -15.79 22.20
N ASP A 359 -7.65 -16.98 22.15
CA ASP A 359 -6.37 -17.28 22.78
C ASP A 359 -5.25 -16.43 22.14
N GLN A 360 -5.28 -16.28 20.81
CA GLN A 360 -4.33 -15.42 20.10
C GLN A 360 -4.48 -13.94 20.46
N TYR A 361 -5.70 -13.42 20.52
CA TYR A 361 -5.97 -12.03 20.93
C TYR A 361 -5.36 -11.72 22.30
N TRP A 362 -5.68 -12.54 23.31
CA TRP A 362 -5.15 -12.34 24.66
C TRP A 362 -3.64 -12.59 24.77
N ARG A 363 -3.07 -13.47 23.94
CA ARG A 363 -1.62 -13.64 23.84
C ARG A 363 -0.96 -12.37 23.30
N SER A 364 -1.47 -11.81 22.20
CA SER A 364 -0.92 -10.59 21.62
C SER A 364 -1.03 -9.37 22.53
N LEU A 365 -2.12 -9.21 23.30
CA LEU A 365 -2.23 -8.11 24.28
C LEU A 365 -1.25 -8.22 25.46
N LYS A 366 -0.75 -9.43 25.76
CA LYS A 366 0.23 -9.68 26.82
C LYS A 366 1.68 -9.51 26.34
N ASP A 367 1.90 -9.36 25.04
CA ASP A 367 3.24 -9.17 24.49
C ASP A 367 3.78 -7.79 24.90
N PRO A 368 4.91 -7.70 25.62
CA PRO A 368 5.47 -6.42 26.05
C PRO A 368 5.88 -5.53 24.87
N ARG A 369 6.25 -6.08 23.71
CA ARG A 369 6.67 -5.32 22.53
C ARG A 369 5.53 -4.46 21.97
N LEU A 370 4.28 -4.86 22.21
CA LEU A 370 3.09 -4.10 21.80
C LEU A 370 3.06 -2.70 22.44
N VAL A 371 3.64 -2.54 23.63
CA VAL A 371 3.66 -1.26 24.36
C VAL A 371 4.42 -0.19 23.56
N SER A 372 5.53 -0.56 22.92
CA SER A 372 6.30 0.32 22.04
C SER A 372 5.50 0.74 20.81
N PHE A 373 4.73 -0.18 20.22
CA PHE A 373 3.84 0.12 19.09
C PHE A 373 2.71 1.07 19.49
N LEU A 374 2.07 0.84 20.64
CA LEU A 374 1.03 1.73 21.18
C LEU A 374 1.58 3.13 21.47
N ALA A 375 2.73 3.23 22.13
CA ALA A 375 3.38 4.52 22.39
C ALA A 375 3.72 5.24 21.07
N TYR A 376 4.26 4.52 20.09
CA TYR A 376 4.61 5.10 18.79
C TYR A 376 3.37 5.59 18.03
N ALA A 377 2.29 4.79 18.00
CA ALA A 377 1.02 5.16 17.41
C ALA A 377 0.42 6.43 18.04
N VAL A 378 0.44 6.54 19.37
CA VAL A 378 -0.07 7.72 20.08
C VAL A 378 0.78 8.97 19.80
N CYS A 379 2.10 8.82 19.66
CA CYS A 379 3.02 9.95 19.52
C CYS A 379 3.22 10.43 18.08
N TYR A 380 3.13 9.53 17.10
CA TYR A 380 3.49 9.78 15.70
C TYR A 380 2.42 9.38 14.69
N GLY A 381 1.36 8.66 15.11
CA GLY A 381 0.23 8.32 14.25
C GLY A 381 -0.63 9.51 13.88
N ASP A 382 -1.45 9.32 12.85
CA ASP A 382 -2.55 10.24 12.56
C ASP A 382 -3.68 10.08 13.59
N HIS A 383 -4.69 10.96 13.53
CA HIS A 383 -5.76 10.93 14.53
C HIS A 383 -6.52 9.60 14.53
N GLU A 384 -6.71 8.94 13.38
CA GLU A 384 -7.39 7.64 13.31
C GLU A 384 -6.57 6.57 14.04
N MET A 385 -5.26 6.50 13.79
CA MET A 385 -4.35 5.58 14.45
C MET A 385 -4.25 5.83 15.95
N VAL A 386 -4.17 7.10 16.38
CA VAL A 386 -4.16 7.47 17.80
C VAL A 386 -5.44 7.00 18.47
N HIS A 387 -6.61 7.23 17.85
CA HIS A 387 -7.89 6.75 18.36
C HIS A 387 -7.90 5.22 18.49
N ASN A 388 -7.47 4.50 17.45
CA ASN A 388 -7.39 3.03 17.46
C ASN A 388 -6.47 2.51 18.56
N ALA A 389 -5.30 3.13 18.76
CA ALA A 389 -4.37 2.78 19.82
C ALA A 389 -4.98 3.01 21.22
N LEU A 390 -5.71 4.11 21.42
CA LEU A 390 -6.37 4.42 22.69
C LEU A 390 -7.54 3.47 22.99
N VAL A 391 -8.34 3.12 21.98
CA VAL A 391 -9.39 2.10 22.11
C VAL A 391 -8.76 0.78 22.52
N LEU A 392 -7.72 0.33 21.82
CA LEU A 392 -7.00 -0.91 22.16
C LEU A 392 -6.42 -0.87 23.58
N TYR A 393 -5.88 0.27 24.02
CA TYR A 393 -5.39 0.45 25.38
C TYR A 393 -6.47 0.21 26.45
N THR A 394 -7.75 0.53 26.17
CA THR A 394 -8.84 0.22 27.12
C THR A 394 -9.01 -1.28 27.35
N HIS A 395 -8.63 -2.12 26.38
CA HIS A 395 -8.59 -3.58 26.55
C HIS A 395 -7.31 -4.03 27.25
N CYS A 396 -6.16 -3.47 26.88
CA CYS A 396 -4.88 -3.77 27.51
C CYS A 396 -4.87 -3.46 29.01
N SER A 397 -5.42 -2.31 29.41
CA SER A 397 -5.48 -1.86 30.80
C SER A 397 -6.32 -2.74 31.72
N GLN A 398 -7.18 -3.61 31.16
CA GLN A 398 -7.93 -4.61 31.94
C GLN A 398 -7.04 -5.80 32.36
N LEU A 399 -5.87 -5.98 31.74
CA LEU A 399 -4.91 -7.00 32.13
C LEU A 399 -4.13 -6.54 33.37
N HIS A 400 -4.21 -7.33 34.43
CA HIS A 400 -3.63 -7.00 35.75
C HIS A 400 -2.11 -6.75 35.74
N ALA A 401 -1.41 -7.23 34.71
CA ALA A 401 0.05 -7.09 34.55
C ALA A 401 0.45 -6.18 33.37
N PHE A 402 -0.50 -5.47 32.73
CA PHE A 402 -0.15 -4.59 31.62
C PHE A 402 0.66 -3.38 32.13
N PRO A 403 1.81 -3.05 31.50
CA PRO A 403 2.73 -2.04 32.01
C PRO A 403 2.30 -0.61 31.62
N SER A 404 1.13 -0.16 32.09
CA SER A 404 0.59 1.19 31.78
C SER A 404 1.53 2.33 32.16
N ARG A 405 2.29 2.17 33.25
CA ARG A 405 3.29 3.17 33.66
C ARG A 405 4.40 3.31 32.62
N TRP A 406 4.92 2.19 32.13
CA TRP A 406 5.95 2.19 31.09
C TRP A 406 5.43 2.79 29.78
N LEU A 407 4.19 2.48 29.38
CA LEU A 407 3.54 3.14 28.25
C LEU A 407 3.51 4.67 28.43
N GLY A 408 3.10 5.14 29.60
CA GLY A 408 3.08 6.56 29.94
C GLY A 408 4.46 7.21 29.89
N ASP A 409 5.47 6.54 30.43
CA ASP A 409 6.87 6.99 30.38
C ASP A 409 7.37 7.11 28.93
N LEU A 410 7.09 6.11 28.08
CA LEU A 410 7.43 6.15 26.65
C LEU A 410 6.75 7.32 25.93
N ILE A 411 5.46 7.56 26.16
CA ILE A 411 4.72 8.68 25.56
C ILE A 411 5.29 10.03 26.02
N ALA A 412 5.50 10.21 27.32
CA ALA A 412 6.06 11.43 27.89
C ALA A 412 7.46 11.74 27.33
N SER A 413 8.25 10.69 27.11
CA SER A 413 9.61 10.79 26.56
C SER A 413 9.64 11.30 25.12
N CYS A 414 8.59 11.09 24.33
CA CYS A 414 8.46 11.61 22.97
C CYS A 414 8.10 13.11 22.93
N SER A 415 7.35 13.62 23.92
CA SER A 415 7.01 15.04 24.02
C SER A 415 8.23 15.93 24.27
N GLN A 416 9.21 15.44 25.05
CA GLN A 416 10.46 16.15 25.33
C GLN A 416 11.36 16.29 24.09
N SER A 417 11.35 15.30 23.19
CA SER A 417 12.08 15.35 21.91
C SER A 417 11.49 16.36 20.92
N LYS A 418 10.16 16.56 20.91
CA LYS A 418 9.50 17.58 20.07
C LYS A 418 9.78 19.02 20.54
N GLN A 419 10.01 19.24 21.84
CA GLN A 419 10.39 20.56 22.37
C GLN A 419 11.84 20.94 22.06
N SER A 420 12.80 20.01 22.08
CA SER A 420 14.22 20.32 21.78
C SER A 420 14.48 20.70 20.31
N LEU A 421 13.65 20.22 19.38
CA LEU A 421 13.72 20.58 17.96
C LEU A 421 13.14 21.99 17.67
N HIS A 422 12.34 22.55 18.57
CA HIS A 422 11.73 23.87 18.38
C HIS A 422 12.54 25.04 19.00
N GLU A 423 13.42 24.75 19.95
CA GLU A 423 14.28 25.77 20.62
C GLU A 423 15.55 26.14 19.83
N SER A 424 15.90 25.44 18.76
CA SER A 424 17.11 25.73 17.95
C SER A 424 16.94 26.88 16.94
N ARG A 425 15.89 27.71 17.06
CA ARG A 425 15.66 28.89 16.19
C ARG A 425 15.51 30.24 16.91
N VAL A 426 15.97 30.39 18.15
CA VAL A 426 16.09 31.71 18.77
C VAL A 426 17.51 31.92 19.32
N THR A 427 18.37 32.46 18.46
CA THR A 427 19.55 33.22 18.88
C THR A 427 19.13 34.47 19.63
N THR A 428 19.51 34.60 20.90
CA THR A 428 20.21 35.79 21.44
C THR A 428 20.88 35.47 22.76
N PRO A 429 22.11 35.98 23.01
CA PRO A 429 22.82 35.82 24.26
C PRO A 429 22.43 36.93 25.25
N ASN A 430 22.41 36.63 26.55
CA ASN A 430 22.95 37.51 27.60
C ASN A 430 22.85 36.87 28.99
N THR A 431 24.03 36.60 29.55
CA THR A 431 24.49 36.95 30.90
C THR A 431 23.45 37.26 31.99
N SER A 432 23.54 36.54 33.11
CA SER A 432 23.99 37.17 34.38
C SER A 432 24.31 36.11 35.45
N ASN A 433 25.47 36.30 36.05
CA ASN A 433 25.90 35.72 37.31
C ASN A 433 24.90 36.06 38.43
N GLU A 434 24.74 35.14 39.39
CA GLU A 434 24.80 35.51 40.80
C GLU A 434 25.43 34.38 41.62
N MET A 435 26.38 34.77 42.45
CA MET A 435 27.26 33.95 43.26
C MET A 435 27.09 34.40 44.70
N ARG A 436 26.90 33.46 45.64
CA ARG A 436 27.24 33.49 47.09
C ARG A 436 26.48 32.34 47.78
N SER A 437 27.02 31.58 48.73
CA SER A 437 28.34 31.52 49.36
C SER A 437 28.33 30.42 50.41
N GLY A 438 29.45 29.71 50.54
CA GLY A 438 29.98 29.13 51.79
C GLY A 438 29.44 27.77 52.20
N GLU A 439 30.23 26.80 52.67
CA GLU A 439 31.68 26.61 52.83
C GLU A 439 31.87 25.12 53.30
N PRO A 440 33.06 24.58 53.63
CA PRO A 440 33.63 23.44 52.88
C PRO A 440 34.12 22.25 53.76
N MET A 441 35.02 21.44 53.17
CA MET A 441 35.95 20.41 53.72
C MET A 441 35.52 18.94 53.57
N ASP A 442 36.38 17.98 53.23
CA ASP A 442 37.76 17.94 52.68
C ASP A 442 37.95 16.48 52.23
N ILE A 443 38.33 16.19 50.98
CA ILE A 443 39.70 15.88 50.55
C ILE A 443 40.46 14.96 51.53
N ALA A 444 40.50 13.67 51.19
CA ALA A 444 41.58 12.76 51.60
C ALA A 444 42.89 13.16 50.91
N PRO A 445 44.04 13.15 51.62
CA PRO A 445 45.28 12.67 50.99
C PRO A 445 46.22 11.98 52.04
N PRO A 446 47.51 11.64 51.77
CA PRO A 446 48.02 10.26 51.81
C PRO A 446 49.37 10.11 52.56
N LEU A 447 50.05 8.95 52.37
CA LEU A 447 51.49 8.66 52.57
C LEU A 447 52.00 8.51 54.03
N ALA A 448 52.41 7.28 54.41
CA ALA A 448 53.82 6.81 54.52
C ALA A 448 54.56 7.41 55.74
N THR A 449 55.26 6.67 56.62
CA THR A 449 56.46 5.84 56.37
C THR A 449 56.99 5.34 57.74
N ILE A 450 57.88 4.33 57.73
CA ILE A 450 59.01 4.03 58.66
C ILE A 450 58.94 2.68 59.40
N SER A 451 59.66 1.71 58.82
CA SER A 451 60.36 0.59 59.48
C SER A 451 61.58 1.10 60.29
N PRO A 452 62.23 0.32 61.18
CA PRO A 452 63.30 -0.60 60.73
C PRO A 452 63.38 -1.92 61.55
N GLY A 453 63.70 -3.08 60.95
CA GLY A 453 65.06 -3.65 60.81
C GLY A 453 65.33 -4.71 61.90
N LYS A 454 65.93 -5.90 61.71
CA LYS A 454 66.91 -6.43 60.74
C LYS A 454 66.90 -7.98 60.72
N ASN A 455 67.18 -8.53 59.53
CA ASN A 455 68.06 -9.67 59.15
C ASN A 455 68.11 -10.98 59.98
N THR A 456 68.09 -12.14 59.30
CA THR A 456 69.31 -12.89 58.89
C THR A 456 68.97 -13.90 57.78
N LYS A 457 69.86 -13.97 56.77
CA LYS A 457 69.86 -14.93 55.65
C LYS A 457 70.52 -16.23 56.09
N GLU A 458 70.08 -17.37 55.57
CA GLU A 458 70.85 -18.57 55.18
C GLU A 458 69.91 -19.78 55.19
N ASN A 459 69.61 -20.35 54.01
CA ASN A 459 69.30 -21.78 53.76
C ASN A 459 68.79 -22.09 52.33
N ASP A 460 68.97 -21.19 51.35
CA ASP A 460 68.62 -21.44 49.94
C ASP A 460 69.66 -22.24 49.13
N ILE A 461 70.57 -22.99 49.79
CA ILE A 461 71.62 -23.77 49.09
C ILE A 461 71.65 -25.26 49.50
N LEU A 462 70.80 -25.71 50.43
CA LEU A 462 70.78 -27.11 50.89
C LEU A 462 69.58 -27.94 50.40
N VAL A 463 68.60 -27.32 49.73
CA VAL A 463 67.43 -28.01 49.17
C VAL A 463 67.68 -28.46 47.72
N ASP A 464 68.48 -27.72 46.96
CA ASP A 464 68.76 -28.03 45.54
C ASP A 464 69.79 -29.17 45.34
N ASP A 465 70.62 -29.49 46.33
CA ASP A 465 71.59 -30.60 46.25
C ASP A 465 71.00 -31.94 46.75
N LEU A 466 69.93 -31.89 47.56
CA LEU A 466 69.17 -33.07 48.00
C LEU A 466 68.22 -33.58 46.90
N LEU A 467 67.65 -32.65 46.10
CA LEU A 467 66.78 -32.95 44.96
C LEU A 467 67.53 -33.57 43.76
N LYS A 468 68.86 -33.49 43.74
CA LYS A 468 69.71 -34.07 42.68
C LYS A 468 70.11 -35.52 42.95
N LYS A 469 70.06 -36.00 44.21
CA LYS A 469 70.37 -37.40 44.58
C LYS A 469 69.18 -38.35 44.61
N ILE A 470 67.95 -37.84 44.66
CA ILE A 470 66.73 -38.67 44.56
C ILE A 470 66.38 -38.98 43.09
N ARG A 471 66.94 -38.22 42.14
CA ARG A 471 66.71 -38.39 40.70
C ARG A 471 67.33 -39.68 40.11
N ASP A 472 68.26 -40.32 40.81
CA ASP A 472 69.08 -41.42 40.25
C ASP A 472 68.85 -42.82 40.88
N GLY A 473 67.74 -43.09 41.57
CA GLY A 473 67.53 -44.48 42.02
C GLY A 473 66.21 -44.83 42.66
N PHE A 474 65.19 -45.14 41.85
CA PHE A 474 64.48 -46.43 41.84
C PHE A 474 63.43 -46.41 40.73
N SER A 475 63.69 -47.07 39.60
CA SER A 475 62.67 -47.28 38.59
C SER A 475 61.77 -48.45 39.01
N VAL A 476 60.56 -48.17 39.47
CA VAL A 476 59.51 -49.19 39.54
C VAL A 476 58.37 -48.72 38.65
N LYS A 477 58.31 -49.35 37.47
CA LYS A 477 57.22 -49.25 36.52
C LYS A 477 56.00 -49.92 37.13
N ASP A 478 55.18 -49.16 37.83
CA ASP A 478 53.74 -49.39 37.97
C ASP A 478 53.11 -48.21 38.70
N ALA A 479 52.20 -47.47 38.03
CA ALA A 479 51.50 -46.32 38.60
C ALA A 479 50.79 -46.66 39.92
N LYS A 480 50.34 -47.91 40.07
CA LYS A 480 49.70 -48.43 41.29
C LYS A 480 50.63 -48.53 42.49
N MET A 481 51.93 -48.77 42.30
CA MET A 481 52.90 -48.84 43.41
C MET A 481 53.32 -47.44 43.87
N SER A 482 53.39 -46.48 42.94
CA SER A 482 53.69 -45.08 43.25
C SER A 482 52.61 -44.45 44.13
N ASP A 483 51.33 -44.75 43.88
CA ASP A 483 50.22 -44.27 44.70
C ASP A 483 50.22 -44.90 46.10
N VAL A 484 50.57 -46.19 46.20
CA VAL A 484 50.71 -46.89 47.48
C VAL A 484 51.88 -46.33 48.28
N LEU A 485 53.03 -46.09 47.65
CA LEU A 485 54.19 -45.48 48.29
C LEU A 485 53.88 -44.04 48.76
N ALA A 486 53.21 -43.23 47.94
CA ALA A 486 52.77 -41.89 48.33
C ALA A 486 51.78 -41.93 49.51
N ALA A 487 50.91 -42.93 49.58
CA ALA A 487 50.01 -43.12 50.71
C ALA A 487 50.76 -43.51 52.00
N TYR A 488 51.79 -44.36 51.90
CA TYR A 488 52.65 -44.71 53.03
C TYR A 488 53.52 -43.53 53.47
N GLU A 489 54.12 -42.77 52.56
CA GLU A 489 54.85 -41.53 52.88
C GLU A 489 53.96 -40.51 53.59
N LYS A 490 52.74 -40.29 53.08
CA LYS A 490 51.77 -39.42 53.73
C LYS A 490 51.41 -39.90 55.14
N LYS A 491 51.28 -41.22 55.34
CA LYS A 491 50.99 -41.80 56.65
C LYS A 491 52.17 -41.71 57.61
N ILE A 492 53.40 -41.88 57.13
CA ILE A 492 54.63 -41.67 57.91
C ILE A 492 54.71 -40.21 58.36
N LEU A 493 54.50 -39.24 57.46
CA LEU A 493 54.52 -37.81 57.80
C LEU A 493 53.44 -37.44 58.84
N VAL A 494 52.26 -38.07 58.77
CA VAL A 494 51.20 -37.89 59.77
C VAL A 494 51.63 -38.48 61.11
N LEU A 495 52.26 -39.65 61.11
CA LEU A 495 52.76 -40.29 62.34
C LEU A 495 53.92 -39.50 62.96
N GLU A 496 54.87 -38.99 62.17
CA GLU A 496 55.96 -38.13 62.67
C GLU A 496 55.45 -36.79 63.21
N ARG A 497 54.40 -36.23 62.60
CA ARG A 497 53.74 -35.04 63.16
C ARG A 497 53.08 -35.38 64.50
N ARG A 498 52.42 -36.54 64.58
CA ARG A 498 51.77 -37.00 65.81
C ARG A 498 52.78 -37.34 66.90
N GLU A 499 53.93 -37.91 66.54
CA GLU A 499 55.04 -38.18 67.44
C GLU A 499 55.60 -36.89 68.02
N ARG A 500 55.90 -35.88 67.19
CA ARG A 500 56.31 -34.55 67.68
C ARG A 500 55.28 -33.88 68.57
N GLU A 501 54.00 -34.03 68.24
CA GLU A 501 52.90 -33.53 69.07
C GLU A 501 52.84 -34.25 70.43
N LEU A 502 53.06 -35.57 70.43
CA LEU A 502 53.14 -36.38 71.65
C LEU A 502 54.40 -36.06 72.47
N GLU A 503 55.56 -35.83 71.85
CA GLU A 503 56.79 -35.42 72.53
C GLU A 503 56.61 -34.05 73.20
N LEU A 504 55.97 -33.10 72.50
CA LEU A 504 55.62 -31.80 73.08
C LEU A 504 54.64 -31.96 74.25
N LEU A 505 53.63 -32.83 74.13
CA LEU A 505 52.69 -33.14 75.21
C LEU A 505 53.37 -33.79 76.42
N VAL A 506 54.30 -34.72 76.20
CA VAL A 506 55.08 -35.36 77.26
C VAL A 506 55.99 -34.34 77.93
N SER A 507 56.69 -33.51 77.17
CA SER A 507 57.53 -32.44 77.72
C SER A 507 56.71 -31.42 78.53
N ALA A 508 55.53 -31.03 78.03
CA ALA A 508 54.61 -30.17 78.77
C ALA A 508 54.10 -30.83 80.05
N LYS A 509 53.81 -32.14 80.01
CA LYS A 509 53.40 -32.91 81.20
C LYS A 509 54.52 -33.03 82.22
N ASP A 510 55.76 -33.26 81.80
CA ASP A 510 56.93 -33.34 82.69
C ASP A 510 57.23 -31.98 83.31
N GLN A 511 57.07 -30.88 82.57
CA GLN A 511 57.15 -29.53 83.12
C GLN A 511 56.03 -29.25 84.12
N ALA A 512 54.79 -29.67 83.84
CA ALA A 512 53.67 -29.54 84.76
C ALA A 512 53.85 -30.39 86.03
N LEU A 513 54.40 -31.61 85.90
CA LEU A 513 54.75 -32.47 87.03
C LEU A 513 55.89 -31.87 87.84
N ALA A 514 56.93 -31.31 87.22
CA ALA A 514 58.00 -30.61 87.91
C ALA A 514 57.50 -29.36 88.64
N GLN A 515 56.57 -28.61 88.05
CA GLN A 515 55.88 -27.50 88.71
C GLN A 515 55.02 -27.98 89.88
N SER A 516 54.29 -29.09 89.71
CA SER A 516 53.47 -29.71 90.76
C SER A 516 54.32 -30.21 91.92
N GLU A 517 55.47 -30.84 91.66
CA GLU A 517 56.42 -31.30 92.68
C GLU A 517 57.06 -30.11 93.43
N LYS A 518 57.38 -29.04 92.70
CA LYS A 518 57.88 -27.77 93.28
C LYS A 518 56.82 -27.08 94.16
N LEU A 519 55.56 -27.08 93.73
CA LEU A 519 54.42 -26.62 94.53
C LEU A 519 54.22 -27.52 95.76
N ARG A 520 54.28 -28.85 95.62
CA ARG A 520 54.18 -29.83 96.73
C ARG A 520 55.27 -29.64 97.78
N MET A 521 56.49 -29.27 97.36
CA MET A 521 57.59 -28.91 98.26
C MET A 521 57.37 -27.53 98.92
N GLN A 522 56.74 -26.56 98.23
CA GLN A 522 56.37 -25.25 98.79
C GLN A 522 55.22 -25.34 99.81
N PHE A 523 54.27 -26.27 99.63
CA PHE A 523 53.13 -26.48 100.54
C PHE A 523 53.45 -27.28 101.81
N ARG A 524 54.72 -27.64 102.06
CA ARG A 524 55.14 -28.28 103.32
C ARG A 524 55.39 -27.30 104.49
N GLY A 525 55.44 -25.99 104.22
CA GLY A 525 55.60 -24.94 105.24
C GLY A 525 54.49 -23.91 105.10
N GLY A 526 53.65 -23.78 106.13
CA GLY A 526 52.29 -23.22 106.01
C GLY A 526 52.18 -21.71 105.78
N ASN A 527 51.07 -21.33 105.12
CA ASN A 527 50.22 -20.19 105.47
C ASN A 527 48.86 -20.29 104.71
N ASN A 528 47.85 -20.93 105.32
CA ASN A 528 46.69 -21.47 104.60
C ASN A 528 45.70 -20.46 103.98
N ASP A 529 45.79 -19.16 104.26
CA ASP A 529 44.72 -18.20 103.90
C ASP A 529 45.02 -17.38 102.62
N VAL A 530 46.29 -17.03 102.39
CA VAL A 530 46.75 -16.34 101.17
C VAL A 530 46.70 -17.29 99.97
N ASP A 531 47.03 -18.57 100.20
CA ASP A 531 46.99 -19.62 99.18
C ASP A 531 45.56 -19.94 98.72
N LEU A 532 44.61 -19.95 99.66
CA LEU A 532 43.19 -20.18 99.34
C LEU A 532 42.61 -19.03 98.50
N SER A 533 43.07 -17.80 98.74
CA SER A 533 42.68 -16.59 97.99
C SER A 533 43.24 -16.61 96.56
N ARG A 534 44.51 -17.02 96.41
CA ARG A 534 45.18 -17.15 95.10
C ARG A 534 44.58 -18.28 94.25
N ILE A 535 44.23 -19.40 94.85
CA ILE A 535 43.56 -20.52 94.16
C ILE A 535 42.19 -20.08 93.64
N ARG A 536 41.40 -19.33 94.43
CA ARG A 536 40.10 -18.80 93.97
C ARG A 536 40.24 -17.85 92.77
N SER A 537 41.24 -16.98 92.78
CA SER A 537 41.53 -16.09 91.64
C SER A 537 41.86 -16.88 90.38
N LEU A 538 42.73 -17.90 90.49
CA LEU A 538 43.11 -18.73 89.35
C LEU A 538 41.92 -19.54 88.81
N VAL A 539 41.03 -20.03 89.68
CA VAL A 539 39.80 -20.72 89.26
C VAL A 539 38.89 -19.76 88.49
N ALA A 540 38.69 -18.53 88.98
CA ALA A 540 37.91 -17.51 88.27
C ALA A 540 38.52 -17.14 86.90
N ASP A 541 39.85 -17.03 86.82
CA ASP A 541 40.55 -16.78 85.56
C ASP A 541 40.41 -17.97 84.59
N CYS A 542 40.48 -19.20 85.09
CA CYS A 542 40.25 -20.42 84.29
C CYS A 542 38.80 -20.53 83.80
N GLU A 543 37.82 -20.17 84.62
CA GLU A 543 36.41 -20.14 84.23
C GLU A 543 36.18 -19.06 83.15
N SER A 544 36.76 -17.87 83.31
CA SER A 544 36.70 -16.80 82.31
C SER A 544 37.35 -17.21 80.98
N LEU A 545 38.51 -17.87 81.02
CA LEU A 545 39.18 -18.36 79.82
C LEU A 545 38.39 -19.47 79.12
N ARG A 546 37.75 -20.35 79.89
CA ARG A 546 36.89 -21.40 79.34
C ARG A 546 35.65 -20.84 78.66
N GLU A 547 35.04 -19.79 79.22
CA GLU A 547 33.91 -19.10 78.58
C GLU A 547 34.34 -18.40 77.29
N LYS A 548 35.50 -17.73 77.28
CA LYS A 548 36.08 -17.15 76.05
C LYS A 548 36.35 -18.21 74.99
N LEU A 549 36.90 -19.37 75.38
CA LEU A 549 37.15 -20.49 74.48
C LEU A 549 35.84 -21.02 73.85
N ASP A 550 34.78 -21.16 74.66
CA ASP A 550 33.46 -21.61 74.20
C ASP A 550 32.86 -20.62 73.19
N ILE A 551 32.97 -19.31 73.45
CA ILE A 551 32.54 -18.26 72.52
C ILE A 551 33.34 -18.32 71.21
N THR A 552 34.67 -18.46 71.27
CA THR A 552 35.51 -18.57 70.07
C THR A 552 35.22 -19.82 69.25
N ASN A 553 34.94 -20.95 69.90
CA ASN A 553 34.56 -22.19 69.20
C ASN A 553 33.21 -22.03 68.48
N LYS A 554 32.21 -21.43 69.13
CA LYS A 554 30.92 -21.11 68.48
C LYS A 554 31.07 -20.19 67.27
N GLN A 555 31.97 -19.20 67.35
CA GLN A 555 32.27 -18.33 66.21
C GLN A 555 33.00 -19.08 65.08
N LEU A 556 33.90 -20.01 65.41
CA LEU A 556 34.59 -20.84 64.43
C LEU A 556 33.61 -21.79 63.71
N ASP A 557 32.71 -22.45 64.44
CA ASP A 557 31.70 -23.33 63.85
C ASP A 557 30.76 -22.56 62.90
N LEU A 558 30.33 -21.36 63.30
CA LEU A 558 29.49 -20.50 62.46
C LEU A 558 30.22 -20.06 61.18
N THR A 559 31.51 -19.73 61.28
CA THR A 559 32.31 -19.33 60.11
C THR A 559 32.60 -20.51 59.17
N GLN A 560 32.76 -21.73 59.71
CA GLN A 560 32.88 -22.95 58.90
C GLN A 560 31.58 -23.24 58.14
N GLN A 561 30.42 -23.20 58.80
CA GLN A 561 29.12 -23.40 58.15
C GLN A 561 28.89 -22.40 57.01
N LEU A 562 29.20 -21.12 57.23
CA LEU A 562 29.05 -20.08 56.22
C LEU A 562 29.99 -20.32 55.02
N LEU A 563 31.21 -20.81 55.27
CA LEU A 563 32.16 -21.15 54.20
C LEU A 563 31.70 -22.37 53.39
N GLU A 564 31.14 -23.39 54.04
CA GLU A 564 30.57 -24.56 53.39
C GLU A 564 29.37 -24.19 52.51
N GLU A 565 28.44 -23.38 53.01
CA GLU A 565 27.31 -22.87 52.22
C GLU A 565 27.77 -22.06 51.01
N LYS A 566 28.74 -21.15 51.18
CA LYS A 566 29.31 -20.38 50.06
C LYS A 566 30.01 -21.28 49.04
N THR A 567 30.69 -22.32 49.48
CA THR A 567 31.38 -23.25 48.59
C THR A 567 30.37 -24.09 47.80
N ALA A 568 29.29 -24.54 48.44
CA ALA A 568 28.21 -25.27 47.79
C ALA A 568 27.47 -24.40 46.75
N ALA A 569 27.17 -23.14 47.10
CA ALA A 569 26.56 -22.18 46.17
C ALA A 569 27.44 -21.94 44.94
N MET A 570 28.74 -21.71 45.15
CA MET A 570 29.68 -21.51 44.04
C MET A 570 29.81 -22.75 43.15
N GLN A 571 29.75 -23.96 43.72
CA GLN A 571 29.73 -25.20 42.94
C GLN A 571 28.46 -25.35 42.10
N ALA A 572 27.30 -24.95 42.64
CA ALA A 572 26.04 -24.95 41.90
C ALA A 572 26.08 -23.98 40.71
N ASP A 573 26.61 -22.77 40.93
CA ASP A 573 26.78 -21.75 39.88
C ASP A 573 27.72 -22.24 38.77
N LEU A 574 28.87 -22.85 39.13
CA LEU A 574 29.79 -23.43 38.15
C LEU A 574 29.13 -24.55 37.33
N ALA A 575 28.32 -25.39 37.96
CA ALA A 575 27.58 -26.44 37.27
C ALA A 575 26.49 -25.89 36.33
N GLN A 576 25.87 -24.76 36.69
CA GLN A 576 24.92 -24.06 35.84
C GLN A 576 25.63 -23.43 34.64
N MET A 577 26.70 -22.66 34.84
CA MET A 577 27.49 -22.06 33.76
C MET A 577 28.03 -23.11 32.78
N THR A 578 28.39 -24.30 33.28
CA THR A 578 28.85 -25.41 32.43
C THR A 578 27.72 -25.96 31.54
N ARG A 579 26.49 -26.03 32.06
CA ARG A 579 25.30 -26.45 31.29
C ARG A 579 24.99 -25.43 30.20
N GLU A 580 24.89 -24.15 30.56
CA GLU A 580 24.63 -23.06 29.61
C GLU A 580 25.67 -23.01 28.49
N ARG A 581 26.95 -23.20 28.82
CA ARG A 581 28.02 -23.28 27.81
C ARG A 581 27.83 -24.45 26.83
N ASN A 582 27.38 -25.60 27.32
CA ASN A 582 27.16 -26.78 26.47
C ASN A 582 25.92 -26.60 25.58
N ASP A 583 24.86 -25.97 26.11
CA ASP A 583 23.65 -25.66 25.36
C ASP A 583 23.97 -24.66 24.22
N LEU A 584 24.71 -23.59 24.52
CA LEU A 584 25.19 -22.64 23.52
C LEU A 584 26.07 -23.29 22.45
N ALA A 585 26.93 -24.24 22.83
CA ALA A 585 27.75 -24.97 21.87
C ALA A 585 26.89 -25.82 20.91
N SER A 586 25.79 -26.40 21.39
CA SER A 586 24.83 -27.14 20.56
C SER A 586 24.07 -26.22 19.62
N GLU A 587 23.65 -25.05 20.09
CA GLU A 587 22.94 -24.05 19.27
C GLU A 587 23.83 -23.52 18.14
N ILE A 588 25.12 -23.25 18.42
CA ILE A 588 26.10 -22.84 17.41
C ILE A 588 26.24 -23.90 16.30
N GLU A 589 26.20 -25.19 16.63
CA GLU A 589 26.31 -26.25 15.63
C GLU A 589 25.05 -26.34 14.75
N GLN A 590 23.86 -26.20 15.34
CA GLN A 590 22.60 -26.15 14.58
C GLN A 590 22.54 -24.93 13.65
N GLU A 591 22.98 -23.76 14.11
CA GLU A 591 23.08 -22.54 13.28
C GLU A 591 24.05 -22.73 12.10
N ARG A 592 25.17 -23.45 12.29
CA ARG A 592 26.09 -23.78 11.19
C ARG A 592 25.45 -24.70 10.17
N GLU A 593 24.71 -25.72 10.59
CA GLU A 593 23.99 -26.61 9.68
C GLU A 593 22.93 -25.85 8.88
N LEU A 594 22.18 -24.97 9.53
CA LEU A 594 21.21 -24.08 8.89
C LEU A 594 21.88 -23.14 7.89
N ALA A 595 23.02 -22.55 8.22
CA ALA A 595 23.78 -21.69 7.32
C ALA A 595 24.25 -22.45 6.06
N VAL A 596 24.70 -23.70 6.20
CA VAL A 596 25.07 -24.55 5.06
C VAL A 596 23.85 -24.88 4.19
N ALA A 597 22.69 -25.17 4.79
CA ALA A 597 21.46 -25.41 4.06
C ALA A 597 20.98 -24.16 3.30
N ALA A 598 21.06 -22.99 3.94
CA ALA A 598 20.71 -21.70 3.34
C ALA A 598 21.61 -21.36 2.14
N ASN A 599 22.93 -21.60 2.26
CA ASN A 599 23.87 -21.39 1.16
C ASN A 599 23.57 -22.29 -0.04
N LYS A 600 23.22 -23.57 0.19
CA LYS A 600 22.81 -24.48 -0.90
C LYS A 600 21.55 -23.98 -1.60
N LEU A 601 20.55 -23.52 -0.84
CA LEU A 601 19.33 -22.96 -1.41
C LEU A 601 19.62 -21.69 -2.23
N ALA A 602 20.51 -20.83 -1.75
CA ALA A 602 20.93 -19.62 -2.46
C ALA A 602 21.62 -19.96 -3.80
N ASP A 603 22.50 -20.97 -3.82
CA ASP A 603 23.15 -21.44 -5.04
C ASP A 603 22.14 -22.03 -6.05
N ASP A 604 21.14 -22.78 -5.57
CA ASP A 604 20.09 -23.33 -6.43
C ASP A 604 19.18 -22.24 -7.00
N LEU A 605 18.85 -21.22 -6.20
CA LEU A 605 18.10 -20.05 -6.67
C LEU A 605 18.90 -19.25 -7.70
N LYS A 606 20.21 -19.08 -7.49
CA LYS A 606 21.09 -18.43 -8.46
C LYS A 606 21.11 -19.16 -9.80
N LYS A 607 21.23 -20.49 -9.79
CA LYS A 607 21.16 -21.31 -11.02
C LYS A 607 19.80 -21.18 -11.72
N LYS A 608 18.70 -21.21 -10.97
CA LYS A 608 17.34 -21.02 -11.54
C LYS A 608 17.18 -19.63 -12.15
N LEU A 609 17.75 -18.60 -11.52
CA LEU A 609 17.73 -17.23 -12.02
C LEU A 609 18.53 -17.11 -13.33
N GLU A 610 19.72 -17.71 -13.40
CA GLU A 610 20.54 -17.74 -14.63
C GLU A 610 19.80 -18.41 -15.80
N ILE A 611 19.16 -19.56 -15.55
CA ILE A 611 18.35 -20.27 -16.56
C ILE A 611 17.17 -19.41 -17.02
N THR A 612 16.45 -18.79 -16.07
CA THR A 612 15.28 -17.95 -16.38
C THR A 612 15.68 -16.70 -17.15
N SER A 613 16.82 -16.08 -16.78
CA SER A 613 17.38 -14.92 -17.48
C SER A 613 17.77 -15.27 -18.92
N ALA A 614 18.38 -16.43 -19.15
CA ALA A 614 18.73 -16.87 -20.50
C ALA A 614 17.48 -17.06 -21.37
N ALA A 615 16.45 -17.72 -20.83
CA ALA A 615 15.18 -17.91 -21.53
C ALA A 615 14.47 -16.57 -21.85
N LEU A 616 14.55 -15.58 -20.94
CA LEU A 616 13.98 -14.26 -21.19
C LEU A 616 14.70 -13.53 -22.33
N VAL A 617 16.03 -13.64 -22.42
CA VAL A 617 16.82 -13.06 -23.52
C VAL A 617 16.44 -13.71 -24.86
N GLU A 618 16.24 -15.02 -24.89
CA GLU A 618 15.76 -15.72 -26.10
C GLU A 618 14.38 -15.19 -26.54
N ARG A 619 13.43 -15.06 -25.60
CA ARG A 619 12.10 -14.49 -25.89
C ARG A 619 12.18 -13.03 -26.35
N GLN A 620 13.07 -12.23 -25.78
CA GLN A 620 13.28 -10.85 -26.21
C GLN A 620 13.80 -10.78 -27.67
N ASN A 621 14.67 -11.71 -28.06
CA ASN A 621 15.14 -11.81 -29.43
C ASN A 621 14.02 -12.23 -30.40
N GLU A 622 13.16 -13.17 -30.00
CA GLU A 622 11.97 -13.55 -30.78
C GLU A 622 11.01 -12.36 -30.98
N VAL A 623 10.71 -11.61 -29.91
CA VAL A 623 9.87 -10.41 -29.99
C VAL A 623 10.48 -9.36 -30.91
N SER A 624 11.80 -9.17 -30.84
CA SER A 624 12.50 -8.22 -31.73
C SER A 624 12.38 -8.63 -33.20
N SER A 625 12.48 -9.94 -33.50
CA SER A 625 12.26 -10.47 -34.85
C SER A 625 10.82 -10.24 -35.33
N LEU A 626 9.83 -10.49 -34.47
CA LEU A 626 8.41 -10.28 -34.79
C LEU A 626 8.07 -8.80 -35.00
N ILE A 627 8.73 -7.89 -34.28
CA ILE A 627 8.58 -6.44 -34.50
C ILE A 627 9.05 -6.06 -35.91
N VAL A 628 10.19 -6.58 -36.36
CA VAL A 628 10.71 -6.34 -37.71
C VAL A 628 9.77 -6.92 -38.78
N GLU A 629 9.21 -8.10 -38.55
CA GLU A 629 8.22 -8.68 -39.47
C GLU A 629 6.94 -7.84 -39.54
N LYS A 630 6.44 -7.38 -38.39
CA LYS A 630 5.28 -6.48 -38.31
C LYS A 630 5.53 -5.17 -39.06
N THR A 631 6.70 -4.56 -38.93
CA THR A 631 7.03 -3.32 -39.66
C THR A 631 7.01 -3.56 -41.16
N ASN A 632 7.60 -4.66 -41.63
CA ASN A 632 7.60 -5.03 -43.05
C ASN A 632 6.17 -5.25 -43.58
N LEU A 633 5.33 -5.96 -42.84
CA LEU A 633 3.92 -6.18 -43.22
C LEU A 633 3.14 -4.87 -43.25
N THR A 634 3.42 -3.94 -42.33
CA THR A 634 2.77 -2.63 -42.28
C THR A 634 3.17 -1.78 -43.49
N GLU A 635 4.44 -1.81 -43.90
CA GLU A 635 4.90 -1.14 -45.12
C GLU A 635 4.25 -1.71 -46.39
N LEU A 636 4.14 -3.03 -46.49
CA LEU A 636 3.46 -3.70 -47.60
C LEU A 636 1.97 -3.33 -47.66
N LEU A 637 1.30 -3.28 -46.50
CA LEU A 637 -0.11 -2.88 -46.42
C LEU A 637 -0.30 -1.42 -46.86
N ASN A 638 0.57 -0.52 -46.41
CA ASN A 638 0.52 0.89 -46.80
C ASN A 638 0.71 1.07 -48.31
N LYS A 639 1.65 0.32 -48.91
CA LYS A 639 1.86 0.32 -50.35
C LYS A 639 0.63 -0.21 -51.12
N ALA A 640 0.04 -1.31 -50.65
CA ALA A 640 -1.18 -1.85 -51.26
C ALA A 640 -2.35 -0.85 -51.18
N ASN A 641 -2.47 -0.12 -50.07
CA ASN A 641 -3.48 0.93 -49.91
C ASN A 641 -3.25 2.13 -50.85
N SER A 642 -1.99 2.55 -51.04
CA SER A 642 -1.69 3.61 -52.02
C SER A 642 -2.02 3.16 -53.44
N ASP A 643 -1.66 1.93 -53.81
CA ASP A 643 -1.93 1.39 -55.13
C ASP A 643 -3.44 1.28 -55.38
N LEU A 644 -4.21 0.81 -54.39
CA LEU A 644 -5.67 0.76 -54.45
C LEU A 644 -6.29 2.15 -54.65
N SER A 645 -5.80 3.17 -53.93
CA SER A 645 -6.26 4.54 -54.08
C SER A 645 -5.97 5.09 -55.49
N THR A 646 -4.79 4.82 -56.03
CA THR A 646 -4.46 5.21 -57.42
C THR A 646 -5.37 4.53 -58.45
N LEU A 647 -5.67 3.24 -58.27
CA LEU A 647 -6.59 2.50 -59.13
C LEU A 647 -8.02 3.04 -59.04
N GLN A 648 -8.49 3.39 -57.83
CA GLN A 648 -9.82 3.98 -57.64
C GLN A 648 -9.93 5.34 -58.35
N ASN A 649 -8.89 6.18 -58.25
CA ASN A 649 -8.86 7.46 -58.96
C ASN A 649 -8.87 7.26 -60.48
N LEU A 650 -8.08 6.32 -60.99
CA LEU A 650 -8.02 6.01 -62.42
C LEU A 650 -9.37 5.49 -62.93
N HIS A 651 -10.01 4.59 -62.18
CA HIS A 651 -11.34 4.10 -62.46
C HIS A 651 -12.38 5.23 -62.47
N ALA A 652 -12.33 6.15 -61.50
CA ALA A 652 -13.22 7.31 -61.45
C ALA A 652 -13.05 8.21 -62.69
N THR A 653 -11.80 8.47 -63.11
CA THR A 653 -11.53 9.25 -64.32
C THR A 653 -12.04 8.58 -65.60
N GLU A 654 -11.89 7.25 -65.71
CA GLU A 654 -12.34 6.51 -66.89
C GLU A 654 -13.87 6.45 -66.97
N VAL A 655 -14.55 6.27 -65.83
CA VAL A 655 -16.02 6.34 -65.76
C VAL A 655 -16.53 7.73 -66.17
N GLN A 656 -15.88 8.81 -65.71
CA GLN A 656 -16.22 10.16 -66.14
C GLN A 656 -16.04 10.36 -67.65
N ARG A 657 -14.94 9.86 -68.21
CA ARG A 657 -14.65 9.93 -69.65
C ARG A 657 -15.71 9.17 -70.47
N LEU A 658 -16.03 7.94 -70.08
CA LEU A 658 -17.05 7.13 -70.75
C LEU A 658 -18.44 7.76 -70.67
N ASN A 659 -18.80 8.36 -69.53
CA ASN A 659 -20.07 9.08 -69.40
C ASN A 659 -20.14 10.29 -70.34
N ALA A 660 -19.03 11.03 -70.52
CA ALA A 660 -18.97 12.13 -71.48
C ALA A 660 -19.12 11.63 -72.94
N ASP A 661 -18.48 10.52 -73.30
CA ASP A 661 -18.63 9.89 -74.62
C ASP A 661 -20.07 9.42 -74.87
N ILE A 662 -20.73 8.85 -73.86
CA ILE A 662 -22.14 8.43 -73.93
C ILE A 662 -23.05 9.63 -74.19
N LEU A 663 -22.85 10.75 -73.48
CA LEU A 663 -23.62 11.97 -73.70
C LEU A 663 -23.49 12.49 -75.13
N LEU A 664 -22.25 12.57 -75.66
CA LEU A 664 -22.01 13.01 -77.04
C LEU A 664 -22.66 12.08 -78.07
N ARG A 665 -22.64 10.77 -77.82
CA ARG A 665 -23.30 9.79 -78.70
C ARG A 665 -24.82 9.93 -78.64
N ASN A 666 -25.39 10.17 -77.46
CA ASN A 666 -26.83 10.41 -77.31
C ASN A 666 -27.28 11.67 -78.06
N ASP A 667 -26.53 12.78 -77.95
CA ASP A 667 -26.81 14.00 -78.72
C ASP A 667 -26.80 13.74 -80.23
N THR A 668 -25.88 12.89 -80.69
CA THR A 668 -25.78 12.48 -82.10
C THR A 668 -26.98 11.62 -82.51
N ILE A 669 -27.39 10.67 -81.66
CA ILE A 669 -28.59 9.85 -81.88
C ILE A 669 -29.84 10.73 -81.96
N ASP A 670 -29.99 11.71 -81.07
CA ASP A 670 -31.13 12.64 -81.06
C ASP A 670 -31.17 13.50 -82.33
N LYS A 671 -30.01 13.90 -82.84
CA LYS A 671 -29.91 14.64 -84.11
C LYS A 671 -30.32 13.75 -85.29
N LEU A 672 -29.77 12.54 -85.39
CA LEU A 672 -30.09 11.59 -86.44
C LEU A 672 -31.57 11.16 -86.41
N SER A 673 -32.14 11.02 -85.20
CA SER A 673 -33.56 10.69 -85.03
C SER A 673 -34.46 11.78 -85.58
N ARG A 674 -34.15 13.06 -85.31
CA ARG A 674 -34.87 14.20 -85.90
C ARG A 674 -34.75 14.24 -87.42
N GLU A 675 -33.56 14.03 -87.96
CA GLU A 675 -33.34 13.98 -89.42
C GLU A 675 -34.13 12.82 -90.06
N ALA A 676 -34.19 11.66 -89.40
CA ALA A 676 -34.97 10.51 -89.85
C ALA A 676 -36.48 10.80 -89.84
N GLU A 677 -37.00 11.45 -88.79
CA GLU A 677 -38.40 11.89 -88.72
C GLU A 677 -38.76 12.88 -89.83
N GLU A 678 -37.90 13.88 -90.11
CA GLU A 678 -38.10 14.82 -91.21
C GLU A 678 -38.12 14.12 -92.57
N MET A 679 -37.23 13.15 -92.79
CA MET A 679 -37.18 12.38 -94.03
C MET A 679 -38.41 11.49 -94.17
N GLN A 680 -38.88 10.87 -93.10
CA GLN A 680 -40.10 10.07 -93.09
C GLN A 680 -41.33 10.93 -93.44
N ALA A 681 -41.42 12.15 -92.89
CA ALA A 681 -42.49 13.09 -93.22
C ALA A 681 -42.47 13.50 -94.71
N LYS A 682 -41.29 13.76 -95.28
CA LYS A 682 -41.13 14.06 -96.72
C LYS A 682 -41.54 12.88 -97.58
N TYR A 683 -41.16 11.66 -97.20
CA TYR A 683 -41.53 10.44 -97.92
C TYR A 683 -43.05 10.25 -97.93
N SER A 684 -43.70 10.37 -96.77
CA SER A 684 -45.16 10.27 -96.65
C SER A 684 -45.90 11.32 -97.50
N ALA A 685 -45.40 12.57 -97.54
CA ALA A 685 -45.96 13.60 -98.41
C ALA A 685 -45.84 13.25 -99.91
N LYS A 686 -44.72 12.65 -100.31
CA LYS A 686 -44.51 12.19 -101.70
C LYS A 686 -45.36 10.99 -102.06
N GLU A 687 -45.53 10.05 -101.13
CA GLU A 687 -46.44 8.91 -101.30
C GLU A 687 -47.88 9.39 -101.51
N GLN A 688 -48.33 10.37 -100.72
CA GLN A 688 -49.64 10.99 -100.88
C GLN A 688 -49.80 11.73 -102.24
N GLU A 689 -48.73 12.36 -102.73
CA GLU A 689 -48.71 12.99 -104.06
C GLU A 689 -48.84 11.93 -105.18
N CYS A 690 -48.11 10.83 -105.09
CA CYS A 690 -48.22 9.69 -106.00
C CYS A 690 -49.63 9.08 -106.02
N ASP A 691 -50.25 8.91 -104.84
CA ASP A 691 -51.63 8.45 -104.73
C ASP A 691 -52.62 9.39 -105.43
N ASN A 692 -52.38 10.70 -105.35
CA ASN A 692 -53.20 11.68 -106.06
C ASN A 692 -53.01 11.57 -107.58
N TYR A 693 -51.78 11.43 -108.08
CA TYR A 693 -51.52 11.21 -109.50
C TYR A 693 -52.12 9.90 -110.01
N LEU A 694 -52.10 8.82 -109.20
CA LEU A 694 -52.76 7.56 -109.56
C LEU A 694 -54.27 7.73 -109.71
N LYS A 695 -54.92 8.43 -108.78
CA LYS A 695 -56.35 8.77 -108.88
C LYS A 695 -56.65 9.60 -110.13
N GLU A 696 -55.80 10.56 -110.45
CA GLU A 696 -55.94 11.39 -111.65
C GLU A 696 -55.77 10.57 -112.93
N LEU A 697 -54.76 9.70 -113.00
CA LEU A 697 -54.55 8.76 -114.11
C LEU A 697 -55.74 7.82 -114.31
N ASP A 698 -56.34 7.30 -113.24
CA ASP A 698 -57.53 6.45 -113.35
C ASP A 698 -58.76 7.24 -113.81
N SER A 699 -58.91 8.50 -113.40
CA SER A 699 -59.97 9.38 -113.91
C SER A 699 -59.81 9.63 -115.42
N LEU A 700 -58.58 9.87 -115.88
CA LEU A 700 -58.25 10.04 -117.30
C LEU A 700 -58.47 8.75 -118.09
N ARG A 701 -58.12 7.59 -117.52
CA ARG A 701 -58.37 6.27 -118.12
C ARG A 701 -59.86 6.03 -118.32
N CYS A 702 -60.67 6.34 -117.31
CA CYS A 702 -62.13 6.24 -117.38
C CYS A 702 -62.71 7.20 -118.43
N HIS A 703 -62.17 8.42 -118.51
CA HIS A 703 -62.52 9.37 -119.57
C HIS A 703 -62.17 8.82 -120.96
N GLY A 704 -60.96 8.32 -121.16
CA GLY A 704 -60.52 7.73 -122.43
C GLY A 704 -61.35 6.53 -122.86
N GLN A 705 -61.74 5.65 -121.94
CA GLN A 705 -62.68 4.56 -122.23
C GLN A 705 -64.05 5.07 -122.70
N LYS A 706 -64.55 6.16 -122.11
CA LYS A 706 -65.79 6.81 -122.51
C LYS A 706 -65.70 7.40 -123.92
N THR A 707 -64.60 8.09 -124.23
CA THR A 707 -64.34 8.65 -125.57
C THR A 707 -64.19 7.56 -126.63
N GLN A 708 -63.52 6.45 -126.29
CA GLN A 708 -63.39 5.28 -127.17
C GLN A 708 -64.77 4.66 -127.47
N ALA A 709 -65.63 4.53 -126.46
CA ALA A 709 -67.00 4.02 -126.63
C ALA A 709 -67.84 4.95 -127.53
N ASP A 710 -67.69 6.27 -127.40
CA ASP A 710 -68.37 7.25 -128.27
C ASP A 710 -67.81 7.22 -129.71
N LEU A 711 -66.52 6.97 -129.89
CA LEU A 711 -65.90 6.74 -131.20
C LEU A 711 -66.40 5.46 -131.88
N GLU A 712 -66.60 4.37 -131.13
CA GLU A 712 -67.21 3.15 -131.64
C GLU A 712 -68.68 3.34 -132.02
N ARG A 713 -69.44 4.13 -131.25
CA ARG A 713 -70.80 4.55 -131.64
C ARG A 713 -70.79 5.35 -132.94
N MET A 714 -69.87 6.29 -133.09
CA MET A 714 -69.68 7.08 -134.31
C MET A 714 -69.27 6.22 -135.52
N LYS A 715 -68.44 5.19 -135.31
CA LYS A 715 -68.11 4.22 -136.38
C LYS A 715 -69.33 3.38 -136.78
N LYS A 716 -70.11 2.88 -135.83
CA LYS A 716 -71.39 2.19 -136.13
C LYS A 716 -72.34 3.07 -136.93
N LEU A 717 -72.51 4.33 -136.54
CA LEU A 717 -73.31 5.31 -137.29
C LEU A 717 -72.77 5.53 -138.72
N ARG A 718 -71.45 5.56 -138.89
CA ARG A 718 -70.81 5.71 -140.20
C ARG A 718 -70.98 4.47 -141.09
N ASP A 719 -70.96 3.28 -140.50
CA ASP A 719 -71.19 2.02 -141.23
C ASP A 719 -72.68 1.82 -141.55
N GLU A 720 -73.60 2.31 -140.71
CA GLU A 720 -75.03 2.42 -141.01
C GLU A 720 -75.32 3.41 -142.15
N MET A 721 -74.65 4.57 -142.15
CA MET A 721 -74.70 5.54 -143.26
C MET A 721 -74.16 4.95 -144.56
N ARG A 722 -73.11 4.12 -144.52
CA ARG A 722 -72.54 3.46 -145.71
C ARG A 722 -73.50 2.42 -146.30
N LYS A 723 -74.20 1.67 -145.45
CA LYS A 723 -75.25 0.72 -145.87
C LYS A 723 -76.47 1.38 -146.52
N LEU A 724 -76.75 2.66 -146.21
CA LEU A 724 -77.84 3.42 -146.85
C LEU A 724 -77.48 3.94 -148.25
N THR A 725 -76.20 4.03 -148.60
CA THR A 725 -75.73 4.57 -149.90
C THR A 725 -75.47 3.53 -151.00
N GLU A 726 -75.44 2.22 -150.69
CA GLU A 726 -75.18 1.16 -151.68
C GLU A 726 -76.46 0.47 -152.22
N GLY A 727 -77.64 1.04 -151.95
CA GLY A 727 -78.95 0.43 -152.27
C GLY A 727 -79.79 1.10 -153.37
N PHE A 728 -79.25 2.04 -154.15
CA PHE A 728 -80.01 2.70 -155.22
C PHE A 728 -79.25 2.74 -156.55
N ASP A 729 -79.27 1.60 -157.24
CA ASP A 729 -79.29 1.53 -158.71
C ASP A 729 -80.52 0.71 -159.13
N LEU A 730 -81.41 1.36 -159.90
CA LEU A 730 -82.61 0.87 -160.62
C LEU A 730 -83.91 0.49 -159.84
N SER A 731 -84.97 1.25 -160.18
CA SER A 731 -86.43 1.03 -160.00
C SER A 731 -87.08 1.65 -158.77
#